data_AF-A0A942RMS2-F1
#
_entry.id   AF-A0A942RMS2-F1
#
_cell.length_a   1.000
_cell.length_b   1.000
_cell.length_c   1.000
_cell.angle_alpha   90.00
_cell.angle_beta   90.00
_cell.angle_gamma   90.00
#
_symmetry.space_group_name_H-M   'P 1'
#
loop_
_entity.id
_entity.type
_entity.pdbx_description
1 polymer ?
#
loop_
_entity_poly.entity_id
_entity_poly.type
_entity_poly.pdbx_seq_one_letter_code
_entity_poly.pdbx_strand_id
1 'polypeptide(L)'
;KKKTRLLTFFTERGYKIQVTDNHKMFCFTPHRLFIKKFYYVYLMKKEGFGWRLGTTNDLAQRLKLERSADLILGIKSFQTEEEARFYETLFALKYSIPKSCFMEREGMMIKGDWIKKLYKEINVEKGVQKLLSDLKISSNNHHYSLNRVVRGSKARIKINLEMCFRNYKSKHTSNYFLTNPWIRHRLHLETSHLQTIKKLKKAGFKIQKAKKGFRLRMESPNLLKIGNLAEKIKKITNGILEYGFVLGKSNIVSQKALIMPASNVLPGLYLPVVTKKGVLYDQVLKVKEEFKNIIVYDLEVEKSHNYVANGVVVHNSLYQWRGAAYTNLIQFNKDYHQAEIVVLKDNYRNKQNILDLSYKFIQLNNPDRLEVKLSEGKKGGVLAGLTKNLKATRQGDGLIEHLHFKTQDDEATGVIKKIIDLKKKNRTLAWSDFAILVRANDYANLFIEKLAQTEIPYQFIASRGLYKKPEIMDLIAFLKLIDDYHESSAFYRFVSLPIFKIESLDLINLMHYSKRKNASLFETFGLVDKLDIKNRTKKEAGKIVKIIEHYTEQAKKKTIGHLLYDFIEKSGLLKIWTLGRNQESIEKISNLRSFFKKIEEFTQVNQDKTVKNFIEHLNLELEAGEEGSLKNILEQGPETIKIMTIHQAKGLEFPYVFIVNLVDKRFPSIERKDPIEVCDELIKEILPAGDYHLQEERRIFYVAMTRARDGLFLTSADDYGGLRKKKQSRFLEEAGFIQQKEKQKKSNQRKLDLGISVIGNLTHIESKNIKILPHKFSFTQLIAFQNCPQQYKYAHILGVPGKPKFTFSFGQSIHQTLKNFYQSYQQTKKTPSLKELLNIYEKNWLDDWYDSKEQEKERKEIGRQSLIQFYKKHKRSLKQIKFIEKPFNLKIGGYTIKGVIDRVDILEKKEGYDIVEIIDYKTGNLPTKKNELNPEQLLIYALAVREVFHDIPQKLTYYYFDNNQPISLESFEEQIVGVKERILKTIEEIFKSDFRATPNPWKCKYCDFKEICQDRQL
;
A
#
# COMPACT_ATOMS: atom_id res chain seq x y z
N LYS A 1 -7.92 -31.35 3.78
CA LYS A 1 -7.23 -31.53 2.47
C LYS A 1 -8.27 -31.99 1.47
N LYS A 2 -8.43 -31.32 0.32
CA LYS A 2 -9.37 -31.75 -0.73
C LYS A 2 -8.55 -32.24 -1.93
N LYS A 3 -9.01 -33.28 -2.62
CA LYS A 3 -8.44 -33.66 -3.92
C LYS A 3 -8.85 -32.57 -4.90
N THR A 4 -7.91 -31.69 -5.26
CA THR A 4 -8.18 -30.51 -6.09
C THR A 4 -7.57 -30.69 -7.48
N ARG A 5 -8.33 -30.29 -8.50
CA ARG A 5 -7.89 -30.21 -9.89
C ARG A 5 -7.16 -28.89 -10.11
N LEU A 6 -5.85 -28.96 -10.37
CA LEU A 6 -5.02 -27.81 -10.71
C LEU A 6 -4.82 -27.75 -12.21
N LEU A 7 -5.09 -26.57 -12.79
CA LEU A 7 -4.84 -26.26 -14.18
C LEU A 7 -3.66 -25.30 -14.27
N THR A 8 -2.70 -25.66 -15.10
CA THR A 8 -1.51 -24.85 -15.38
C THR A 8 -1.52 -24.41 -16.84
N PHE A 9 -1.73 -23.13 -17.08
CA PHE A 9 -1.70 -22.50 -18.39
C PHE A 9 -0.28 -22.05 -18.72
N PHE A 10 0.21 -22.44 -19.90
CA PHE A 10 1.48 -21.98 -20.46
C PHE A 10 1.16 -21.05 -21.62
N THR A 11 1.63 -19.81 -21.54
CA THR A 11 1.35 -18.79 -22.56
C THR A 11 2.52 -18.64 -23.56
N GLU A 12 2.26 -18.00 -24.69
CA GLU A 12 3.22 -17.80 -25.78
C GLU A 12 4.47 -17.02 -25.33
N ARG A 13 4.33 -16.05 -24.44
CA ARG A 13 5.47 -15.28 -23.90
C ARG A 13 6.13 -15.94 -22.68
N GLY A 14 5.82 -17.21 -22.42
CA GLY A 14 6.47 -18.01 -21.37
C GLY A 14 5.90 -17.81 -19.97
N TYR A 15 4.73 -17.19 -19.81
CA TYR A 15 4.08 -17.11 -18.50
C TYR A 15 3.46 -18.47 -18.13
N LYS A 16 3.58 -18.81 -16.84
CA LYS A 16 2.98 -20.00 -16.24
C LYS A 16 1.96 -19.57 -15.20
N ILE A 17 0.69 -19.86 -15.45
CA ILE A 17 -0.42 -19.50 -14.56
C ILE A 17 -1.02 -20.79 -14.01
N GLN A 18 -0.92 -21.03 -12.70
CA GLN A 18 -1.46 -22.22 -12.05
C GLN A 18 -2.62 -21.82 -11.13
N VAL A 19 -3.80 -22.40 -11.35
CA VAL A 19 -5.03 -22.10 -10.61
C VAL A 19 -5.87 -23.36 -10.40
N THR A 20 -6.85 -23.30 -9.50
CA THR A 20 -7.89 -24.32 -9.40
C THR A 20 -8.87 -24.21 -10.57
N ASP A 21 -9.53 -25.31 -10.90
CA ASP A 21 -10.46 -25.40 -12.02
C ASP A 21 -11.67 -24.45 -11.93
N ASN A 22 -12.12 -24.13 -10.72
CA ASN A 22 -13.22 -23.18 -10.46
C ASN A 22 -12.78 -21.71 -10.43
N HIS A 23 -11.48 -21.40 -10.48
CA HIS A 23 -10.98 -20.02 -10.39
C HIS A 23 -11.49 -19.18 -11.56
N LYS A 24 -12.05 -18.00 -11.30
CA LYS A 24 -12.59 -17.12 -12.35
C LYS A 24 -11.44 -16.43 -13.09
N MET A 25 -11.32 -16.72 -14.37
CA MET A 25 -10.34 -16.15 -15.28
C MET A 25 -10.99 -15.08 -16.15
N PHE A 26 -10.23 -14.04 -16.48
CA PHE A 26 -10.56 -13.12 -17.56
C PHE A 26 -10.00 -13.71 -18.85
N CYS A 27 -10.86 -14.13 -19.76
CA CYS A 27 -10.47 -14.80 -20.99
C CYS A 27 -10.97 -14.01 -22.20
N PHE A 28 -10.04 -13.60 -23.05
CA PHE A 28 -10.37 -13.02 -24.34
C PHE A 28 -10.46 -14.11 -25.41
N THR A 29 -11.60 -14.16 -26.10
CA THR A 29 -11.84 -15.06 -27.24
C THR A 29 -11.80 -14.22 -28.53
N PRO A 30 -10.78 -14.40 -29.39
CA PRO A 30 -10.62 -13.59 -30.59
C PRO A 30 -11.75 -13.80 -31.61
N HIS A 31 -12.11 -12.73 -32.33
CA HIS A 31 -13.14 -12.79 -33.39
C HIS A 31 -12.63 -13.21 -34.77
N ARG A 32 -11.29 -13.25 -34.92
CA ARG A 32 -10.53 -13.77 -36.06
C ARG A 32 -9.18 -14.23 -35.53
N LEU A 33 -8.90 -15.53 -35.56
CA LEU A 33 -7.55 -16.01 -35.30
C LEU A 33 -6.69 -15.69 -36.53
N PHE A 34 -5.70 -14.81 -36.38
CA PHE A 34 -4.71 -14.55 -37.43
C PHE A 34 -3.81 -15.76 -37.69
N ILE A 35 -3.80 -16.73 -36.75
CA ILE A 35 -3.00 -17.95 -36.83
C ILE A 35 -3.90 -19.15 -36.47
N LYS A 36 -4.21 -20.00 -37.45
CA LYS A 36 -5.06 -21.20 -37.31
C LYS A 36 -4.30 -22.39 -36.68
N LYS A 37 -3.75 -22.20 -35.48
CA LYS A 37 -2.93 -23.22 -34.78
C LYS A 37 -3.73 -24.29 -34.05
N PHE A 38 -5.03 -24.08 -33.80
CA PHE A 38 -5.83 -24.98 -32.96
C PHE A 38 -7.20 -25.26 -33.58
N TYR A 39 -7.65 -26.51 -33.43
CA TYR A 39 -8.99 -26.99 -33.76
C TYR A 39 -9.75 -27.29 -32.48
N TYR A 40 -10.95 -26.75 -32.35
CA TYR A 40 -11.82 -26.88 -31.20
C TYR A 40 -12.96 -27.85 -31.49
N VAL A 41 -13.18 -28.79 -30.59
CA VAL A 41 -14.46 -29.48 -30.47
C VAL A 41 -15.37 -28.59 -29.63
N TYR A 42 -16.59 -28.36 -30.10
CA TYR A 42 -17.53 -27.44 -29.47
C TYR A 42 -18.92 -28.05 -29.32
N LEU A 43 -19.66 -27.49 -28.36
CA LEU A 43 -21.09 -27.61 -28.22
C LEU A 43 -21.76 -26.29 -28.61
N MET A 44 -22.80 -26.37 -29.44
CA MET A 44 -23.54 -25.21 -29.89
C MET A 44 -25.01 -25.37 -29.48
N LYS A 45 -25.59 -24.36 -28.84
CA LYS A 45 -26.95 -24.40 -28.32
C LYS A 45 -27.92 -23.62 -29.19
N LYS A 46 -29.12 -24.16 -29.38
CA LYS A 46 -30.29 -23.44 -29.87
C LYS A 46 -31.44 -23.59 -28.86
N GLU A 47 -31.90 -22.48 -28.31
CA GLU A 47 -32.95 -22.41 -27.31
C GLU A 47 -34.27 -22.94 -27.89
N GLY A 48 -34.87 -23.92 -27.19
CA GLY A 48 -36.05 -24.64 -27.67
C GLY A 48 -35.78 -25.71 -28.72
N PHE A 49 -34.51 -26.03 -29.03
CA PHE A 49 -34.14 -27.10 -29.98
C PHE A 49 -33.10 -28.07 -29.41
N GLY A 50 -32.15 -27.60 -28.61
CA GLY A 50 -31.15 -28.44 -27.92
C GLY A 50 -29.70 -28.06 -28.25
N TRP A 51 -28.79 -29.03 -28.14
CA TRP A 51 -27.36 -28.85 -28.37
C TRP A 51 -26.85 -29.72 -29.51
N ARG A 52 -25.79 -29.26 -30.18
CA ARG A 52 -25.11 -30.06 -31.20
C ARG A 52 -23.61 -30.02 -31.00
N LEU A 53 -22.96 -31.10 -31.43
CA LEU A 53 -21.51 -31.21 -31.41
C LEU A 53 -20.93 -30.85 -32.77
N GLY A 54 -19.71 -30.30 -32.78
CA GLY A 54 -19.03 -29.92 -34.00
C GLY A 54 -17.55 -29.64 -33.79
N THR A 55 -16.83 -29.47 -34.90
CA THR A 55 -15.44 -28.98 -34.90
C THR A 55 -15.30 -27.67 -35.66
N THR A 56 -14.38 -26.82 -35.19
CA THR A 56 -14.02 -25.57 -35.87
C THR A 56 -12.64 -25.11 -35.44
N ASN A 57 -11.94 -24.37 -36.29
CA ASN A 57 -10.75 -23.62 -35.89
C ASN A 57 -11.06 -22.20 -35.38
N ASP A 58 -12.29 -21.70 -35.58
CA ASP A 58 -12.75 -20.40 -35.08
C ASP A 58 -14.19 -20.52 -34.52
N LEU A 59 -14.34 -20.42 -33.20
CA LEU A 59 -15.63 -20.53 -32.51
C LEU A 59 -16.58 -19.39 -32.89
N ALA A 60 -16.06 -18.17 -33.05
CA ALA A 60 -16.88 -17.00 -33.33
C ALA A 60 -17.39 -17.01 -34.78
N GLN A 61 -16.53 -17.31 -35.75
CA GLN A 61 -16.90 -17.45 -37.16
C GLN A 61 -17.88 -18.60 -37.36
N ARG A 62 -17.67 -19.74 -36.70
CA ARG A 62 -18.57 -20.90 -36.82
C ARG A 62 -19.98 -20.59 -36.36
N LEU A 63 -20.14 -19.92 -35.22
CA LEU A 63 -21.47 -19.51 -34.75
C LEU A 63 -22.11 -18.49 -35.71
N LYS A 64 -21.34 -17.56 -36.31
CA LYS A 64 -21.84 -16.60 -37.31
C LYS A 64 -22.36 -17.25 -38.59
N LEU A 65 -21.76 -18.36 -39.01
CA LEU A 65 -22.24 -19.16 -40.16
C LEU A 65 -23.55 -19.88 -39.84
N GLU A 66 -23.80 -20.22 -38.58
CA GLU A 66 -25.02 -20.90 -38.12
C GLU A 66 -25.92 -19.96 -37.32
N ARG A 67 -26.44 -18.93 -38.00
CA ARG A 67 -27.19 -17.81 -37.40
C ARG A 67 -28.35 -18.22 -36.50
N SER A 68 -28.91 -19.41 -36.69
CA SER A 68 -30.00 -19.96 -35.87
C SER A 68 -29.60 -20.33 -34.45
N ALA A 69 -28.32 -20.58 -34.17
CA ALA A 69 -27.82 -20.98 -32.85
C ALA A 69 -27.49 -19.77 -31.96
N ASP A 70 -27.67 -19.91 -30.64
CA ASP A 70 -27.59 -18.82 -29.67
C ASP A 70 -26.20 -18.59 -29.10
N LEU A 71 -25.53 -19.68 -28.73
CA LEU A 71 -24.19 -19.65 -28.15
C LEU A 71 -23.37 -20.85 -28.60
N ILE A 72 -22.06 -20.73 -28.44
CA ILE A 72 -21.07 -21.77 -28.69
C ILE A 72 -20.12 -21.87 -27.49
N LEU A 73 -19.87 -23.12 -27.08
CA LEU A 73 -19.01 -23.50 -25.98
C LEU A 73 -17.94 -24.46 -26.53
N GLY A 74 -16.69 -24.04 -26.56
CA GLY A 74 -15.57 -24.94 -26.80
C GLY A 74 -15.40 -25.89 -25.60
N ILE A 75 -15.25 -27.18 -25.87
CA ILE A 75 -15.06 -28.19 -24.81
C ILE A 75 -13.64 -28.76 -24.80
N LYS A 76 -12.95 -28.80 -25.93
CA LYS A 76 -11.58 -29.31 -26.04
C LYS A 76 -10.90 -28.72 -27.26
N SER A 77 -9.57 -28.58 -27.24
CA SER A 77 -8.79 -28.14 -28.39
C SER A 77 -7.63 -29.10 -28.71
N PHE A 78 -7.26 -29.11 -29.99
CA PHE A 78 -6.29 -30.00 -30.63
C PHE A 78 -5.44 -29.23 -31.63
N GLN A 79 -4.30 -29.79 -32.02
CA GLN A 79 -3.41 -29.16 -33.01
C GLN A 79 -3.79 -29.52 -34.45
N THR A 80 -4.43 -30.67 -34.67
CA THR A 80 -4.83 -31.16 -36.00
C THR A 80 -6.35 -31.29 -36.11
N GLU A 81 -6.88 -31.24 -37.33
CA GLU A 81 -8.32 -31.40 -37.56
C GLU A 81 -8.75 -32.84 -37.32
N GLU A 82 -7.92 -33.81 -37.70
CA GLU A 82 -8.17 -35.24 -37.60
C GLU A 82 -8.42 -35.66 -36.15
N GLU A 83 -7.60 -35.18 -35.20
CA GLU A 83 -7.82 -35.41 -33.77
C GLU A 83 -9.14 -34.80 -33.29
N ALA A 84 -9.44 -33.57 -33.71
CA ALA A 84 -10.69 -32.92 -33.34
C ALA A 84 -11.90 -33.70 -33.88
N ARG A 85 -11.84 -34.23 -35.11
CA ARG A 85 -12.88 -35.04 -35.75
C ARG A 85 -13.05 -36.40 -35.08
N PHE A 86 -11.96 -37.01 -34.64
CA PHE A 86 -11.99 -38.24 -33.84
C PHE A 86 -12.78 -38.00 -32.55
N TYR A 87 -12.43 -36.96 -31.78
CA TYR A 87 -13.13 -36.65 -30.53
C TYR A 87 -14.56 -36.16 -30.75
N GLU A 88 -14.85 -35.47 -31.86
CA GLU A 88 -16.21 -35.11 -32.26
C GLU A 88 -17.08 -36.36 -32.39
N THR A 89 -16.58 -37.37 -33.10
CA THR A 89 -17.31 -38.62 -33.33
C THR A 89 -17.40 -39.46 -32.06
N LEU A 90 -16.31 -39.57 -31.29
CA LEU A 90 -16.29 -40.26 -30.00
C LEU A 90 -17.32 -39.67 -29.04
N PHE A 91 -17.36 -38.35 -28.88
CA PHE A 91 -18.30 -37.71 -27.97
C PHE A 91 -19.74 -37.77 -28.47
N ALA A 92 -19.96 -37.65 -29.78
CA ALA A 92 -21.28 -37.81 -30.38
C ALA A 92 -21.87 -39.19 -30.09
N LEU A 93 -21.08 -40.26 -30.23
CA LEU A 93 -21.51 -41.64 -29.96
C LEU A 93 -21.64 -41.93 -28.47
N LYS A 94 -20.62 -41.60 -27.67
CA LYS A 94 -20.56 -41.94 -26.24
C LYS A 94 -21.63 -41.22 -25.41
N TYR A 95 -22.01 -40.00 -25.81
CA TYR A 95 -22.95 -39.17 -25.05
C TYR A 95 -24.27 -38.94 -25.80
N SER A 96 -24.47 -39.59 -26.95
CA SER A 96 -25.67 -39.44 -27.79
C SER A 96 -25.97 -37.98 -28.14
N ILE A 97 -24.98 -37.25 -28.65
CA ILE A 97 -25.12 -35.82 -29.02
C ILE A 97 -25.08 -35.71 -30.54
N PRO A 98 -26.13 -35.17 -31.20
CA PRO A 98 -26.17 -35.03 -32.65
C PRO A 98 -25.08 -34.11 -33.21
N LYS A 99 -24.55 -34.47 -34.38
CA LYS A 99 -23.66 -33.62 -35.20
C LYS A 99 -24.41 -32.80 -36.25
N SER A 100 -25.68 -33.10 -36.49
CA SER A 100 -26.53 -32.44 -37.52
C SER A 100 -26.72 -30.95 -37.24
N CYS A 101 -26.61 -30.10 -38.26
CA CYS A 101 -26.86 -28.66 -38.13
C CYS A 101 -28.32 -28.35 -37.80
N PHE A 102 -28.60 -27.18 -37.20
CA PHE A 102 -29.95 -26.75 -36.88
C PHE A 102 -30.75 -26.18 -38.07
N MET A 103 -30.04 -25.92 -39.17
CA MET A 103 -30.56 -25.35 -40.41
C MET A 103 -30.14 -26.27 -41.56
N GLU A 104 -31.00 -26.37 -42.56
CA GLU A 104 -30.71 -27.10 -43.79
C GLU A 104 -29.55 -26.45 -44.55
N ARG A 105 -28.75 -27.29 -45.19
CA ARG A 105 -27.65 -26.91 -46.08
C ARG A 105 -27.70 -27.78 -47.34
N GLU A 106 -27.18 -27.24 -48.43
CA GLU A 106 -26.90 -28.03 -49.63
C GLU A 106 -26.01 -29.23 -49.26
N GLY A 107 -26.39 -30.43 -49.72
CA GLY A 107 -25.70 -31.69 -49.38
C GLY A 107 -26.12 -32.38 -48.07
N MET A 108 -27.05 -31.84 -47.26
CA MET A 108 -27.56 -32.55 -46.07
C MET A 108 -28.60 -33.63 -46.44
N MET A 109 -28.44 -34.85 -45.94
CA MET A 109 -29.43 -35.93 -46.12
C MET A 109 -30.68 -35.77 -45.23
N ILE A 110 -30.51 -35.25 -44.01
CA ILE A 110 -31.62 -35.03 -43.07
C ILE A 110 -32.03 -33.55 -43.13
N LYS A 111 -33.23 -33.26 -43.66
CA LYS A 111 -33.77 -31.91 -43.87
C LYS A 111 -35.15 -31.74 -43.21
N GLY A 112 -35.56 -30.50 -43.00
CA GLY A 112 -36.90 -30.14 -42.55
C GLY A 112 -37.28 -30.72 -41.20
N ASP A 113 -38.48 -31.29 -41.14
CA ASP A 113 -39.06 -31.84 -39.91
C ASP A 113 -38.31 -33.07 -39.38
N TRP A 114 -37.53 -33.76 -40.21
CA TRP A 114 -36.67 -34.85 -39.77
C TRP A 114 -35.55 -34.40 -38.82
N ILE A 115 -35.04 -33.17 -38.99
CA ILE A 115 -34.09 -32.59 -38.01
C ILE A 115 -34.81 -32.39 -36.68
N LYS A 116 -36.04 -31.87 -36.67
CA LYS A 116 -36.82 -31.69 -35.42
C LYS A 116 -37.09 -33.04 -34.75
N LYS A 117 -37.45 -34.06 -35.52
CA LYS A 117 -37.69 -35.43 -35.01
C LYS A 117 -36.43 -35.99 -34.37
N LEU A 118 -35.27 -35.89 -35.03
CA LEU A 118 -33.99 -36.36 -34.50
C LEU A 118 -33.66 -35.79 -33.11
N TYR A 119 -33.84 -34.48 -32.92
CA TYR A 119 -33.56 -33.82 -31.63
C TYR A 119 -34.63 -34.11 -30.57
N LYS A 120 -35.84 -34.53 -30.96
CA LYS A 120 -36.92 -34.90 -30.04
C LYS A 120 -36.75 -36.32 -29.50
N GLU A 121 -36.29 -37.24 -30.34
CA GLU A 121 -36.08 -38.66 -29.96
C GLU A 121 -34.84 -38.85 -29.07
N ILE A 122 -33.83 -37.98 -29.20
CA ILE A 122 -32.59 -38.08 -28.44
C ILE A 122 -32.65 -37.16 -27.21
N ASN A 123 -32.36 -37.70 -26.02
CA ASN A 123 -32.20 -36.88 -24.81
C ASN A 123 -30.83 -36.19 -24.77
N VAL A 124 -30.68 -35.20 -25.65
CA VAL A 124 -29.43 -34.46 -25.85
C VAL A 124 -28.96 -33.74 -24.58
N GLU A 125 -29.89 -33.18 -23.80
CA GLU A 125 -29.53 -32.40 -22.61
C GLU A 125 -28.84 -33.27 -21.54
N LYS A 126 -29.34 -34.50 -21.32
CA LYS A 126 -28.71 -35.46 -20.41
C LYS A 126 -27.31 -35.86 -20.90
N GLY A 127 -27.16 -36.09 -22.20
CA GLY A 127 -25.88 -36.38 -22.84
C GLY A 127 -24.85 -35.26 -22.63
N VAL A 128 -25.27 -34.01 -22.87
CA VAL A 128 -24.43 -32.82 -22.68
C VAL A 128 -24.05 -32.62 -21.23
N GLN A 129 -24.99 -32.77 -20.29
CA GLN A 129 -24.68 -32.66 -18.85
C GLN A 129 -23.64 -33.68 -18.41
N LYS A 130 -23.76 -34.93 -18.89
CA LYS A 130 -22.79 -35.99 -18.60
C LYS A 130 -21.42 -35.67 -19.21
N LEU A 131 -21.37 -35.25 -20.47
CA LEU A 131 -20.12 -34.84 -21.15
C LEU A 131 -19.42 -33.68 -20.40
N LEU A 132 -20.17 -32.64 -20.03
CA LEU A 132 -19.62 -31.48 -19.32
C LEU A 132 -19.18 -31.83 -17.90
N SER A 133 -19.88 -32.76 -17.23
CA SER A 133 -19.47 -33.29 -15.92
C SER A 133 -18.16 -34.08 -16.02
N ASP A 134 -18.04 -34.98 -17.00
CA ASP A 134 -16.84 -35.79 -17.23
C ASP A 134 -15.62 -34.91 -17.55
N LEU A 135 -15.81 -33.84 -18.34
CA LEU A 135 -14.76 -32.86 -18.65
C LEU A 135 -14.57 -31.80 -17.55
N LYS A 136 -15.47 -31.76 -16.57
CA LYS A 136 -15.58 -30.73 -15.50
C LYS A 136 -15.57 -29.31 -16.06
N ILE A 137 -16.34 -29.07 -17.11
CA ILE A 137 -16.52 -27.77 -17.78
C ILE A 137 -17.86 -27.18 -17.37
N SER A 138 -17.90 -25.87 -17.12
CA SER A 138 -19.13 -25.18 -16.77
C SER A 138 -20.02 -24.94 -17.99
N SER A 139 -21.28 -25.38 -17.93
CA SER A 139 -22.30 -25.15 -18.97
C SER A 139 -22.74 -23.68 -19.10
N ASN A 140 -22.55 -22.89 -18.04
CA ASN A 140 -23.09 -21.53 -17.94
C ASN A 140 -22.16 -20.45 -18.54
N ASN A 141 -20.96 -20.83 -19.00
CA ASN A 141 -19.93 -19.91 -19.45
C ASN A 141 -19.52 -20.22 -20.90
N HIS A 142 -20.22 -19.61 -21.87
CA HIS A 142 -19.92 -19.76 -23.30
C HIS A 142 -18.69 -18.95 -23.73
N HIS A 143 -18.04 -19.38 -24.82
CA HIS A 143 -16.92 -18.66 -25.43
C HIS A 143 -17.39 -17.56 -26.37
N TYR A 144 -18.53 -17.77 -27.03
CA TYR A 144 -19.10 -16.76 -27.91
C TYR A 144 -20.63 -16.87 -27.98
N SER A 145 -21.29 -15.72 -28.11
CA SER A 145 -22.72 -15.59 -28.34
C SER A 145 -22.98 -14.53 -29.40
N LEU A 146 -23.95 -14.77 -30.28
CA LEU A 146 -24.28 -13.82 -31.34
C LEU A 146 -25.09 -12.64 -30.82
N ASN A 147 -24.76 -11.45 -31.34
CA ASN A 147 -25.55 -10.25 -31.14
C ASN A 147 -26.76 -10.28 -32.09
N ARG A 148 -27.99 -10.23 -31.56
CA ARG A 148 -29.28 -10.11 -32.28
C ARG A 148 -29.55 -11.16 -33.37
N VAL A 149 -30.76 -11.73 -33.35
CA VAL A 149 -31.42 -12.24 -34.57
C VAL A 149 -32.82 -11.63 -34.62
N VAL A 150 -33.16 -11.01 -35.74
CA VAL A 150 -34.48 -10.42 -36.01
C VAL A 150 -35.01 -11.06 -37.29
N ARG A 151 -35.40 -12.34 -37.23
CA ARG A 151 -36.30 -12.98 -38.20
C ARG A 151 -37.01 -14.14 -37.47
N GLY A 152 -38.31 -13.96 -37.19
CA GLY A 152 -39.17 -14.94 -36.51
C GLY A 152 -39.79 -14.46 -35.18
N SER A 153 -40.65 -15.31 -34.59
CA SER A 153 -41.46 -15.06 -33.38
C SER A 153 -40.69 -15.07 -32.05
N LYS A 154 -39.40 -15.45 -32.04
CA LYS A 154 -38.53 -15.42 -30.86
C LYS A 154 -37.32 -14.53 -31.10
N ALA A 155 -37.08 -13.59 -30.19
CA ALA A 155 -35.92 -12.72 -30.23
C ALA A 155 -34.87 -13.17 -29.22
N ARG A 156 -33.66 -13.45 -29.72
CA ARG A 156 -32.47 -13.65 -28.88
C ARG A 156 -32.11 -12.35 -28.19
N ILE A 157 -32.09 -12.37 -26.86
CA ILE A 157 -31.77 -11.20 -26.04
C ILE A 157 -30.43 -11.43 -25.36
N LYS A 158 -29.47 -10.56 -25.67
CA LYS A 158 -28.16 -10.55 -25.03
C LYS A 158 -28.09 -9.41 -24.03
N ILE A 159 -27.74 -9.73 -22.79
CA ILE A 159 -27.55 -8.77 -21.69
C ILE A 159 -26.06 -8.69 -21.42
N ASN A 160 -25.45 -7.53 -21.63
CA ASN A 160 -24.03 -7.33 -21.38
C ASN A 160 -23.85 -6.60 -20.06
N LEU A 161 -23.18 -7.23 -19.10
CA LEU A 161 -22.69 -6.57 -17.90
C LEU A 161 -21.18 -6.38 -18.04
N GLU A 162 -20.76 -5.15 -18.32
CA GLU A 162 -19.37 -4.74 -18.47
C GLU A 162 -18.87 -4.16 -17.14
N MET A 163 -17.94 -4.86 -16.51
CA MET A 163 -17.27 -4.43 -15.29
C MET A 163 -16.10 -3.51 -15.60
N CYS A 164 -15.88 -2.51 -14.73
CA CYS A 164 -14.81 -1.52 -14.87
C CYS A 164 -14.82 -0.80 -16.23
N PHE A 165 -16.01 -0.59 -16.79
CA PHE A 165 -16.23 0.20 -17.98
C PHE A 165 -15.74 1.64 -17.77
N ARG A 166 -14.94 2.14 -18.72
CA ARG A 166 -14.36 3.48 -18.68
C ARG A 166 -15.09 4.38 -19.67
N ASN A 167 -15.75 5.43 -19.17
CA ASN A 167 -16.46 6.36 -20.04
C ASN A 167 -15.52 7.46 -20.55
N TYR A 168 -15.14 7.39 -21.82
CA TYR A 168 -14.32 8.40 -22.47
C TYR A 168 -15.23 9.50 -23.03
N LYS A 169 -15.27 10.68 -22.40
CA LYS A 169 -16.24 11.74 -22.72
C LYS A 169 -15.94 12.56 -23.98
N SER A 170 -14.84 12.34 -24.70
CA SER A 170 -14.49 13.16 -25.86
C SER A 170 -14.48 12.34 -27.15
N LYS A 171 -15.33 12.74 -28.10
CA LYS A 171 -15.27 12.28 -29.50
C LYS A 171 -14.15 12.95 -30.31
N HIS A 172 -13.46 13.95 -29.73
CA HIS A 172 -12.51 14.82 -30.42
C HIS A 172 -11.05 14.64 -30.00
N THR A 173 -10.76 13.71 -29.09
CA THR A 173 -9.38 13.40 -28.65
C THR A 173 -9.09 11.92 -28.90
N SER A 174 -9.00 11.52 -30.17
CA SER A 174 -8.58 10.16 -30.53
C SER A 174 -7.12 9.86 -30.17
N ASN A 175 -6.31 10.91 -29.94
CA ASN A 175 -4.86 10.81 -29.79
C ASN A 175 -4.32 11.04 -28.36
N TYR A 176 -5.20 11.27 -27.37
CA TYR A 176 -4.77 11.52 -25.98
C TYR A 176 -5.46 10.57 -24.98
N PHE A 177 -4.70 10.07 -24.01
CA PHE A 177 -5.22 9.29 -22.88
C PHE A 177 -5.96 10.21 -21.92
N LEU A 178 -7.15 9.81 -21.43
CA LEU A 178 -7.77 10.51 -20.31
C LEU A 178 -6.98 10.21 -19.03
N THR A 179 -6.55 11.25 -18.33
CA THR A 179 -5.77 11.18 -17.10
C THR A 179 -6.56 10.59 -15.92
N ASN A 180 -7.90 10.62 -15.95
CA ASN A 180 -8.78 9.99 -14.95
C ASN A 180 -10.14 9.55 -15.55
N PRO A 181 -10.24 8.38 -16.21
CA PRO A 181 -11.53 7.88 -16.69
C PRO A 181 -12.41 7.46 -15.51
N TRP A 182 -13.66 7.94 -15.46
CA TRP A 182 -14.64 7.48 -14.47
C TRP A 182 -14.87 5.98 -14.67
N ILE A 183 -14.42 5.17 -13.71
CA ILE A 183 -14.64 3.73 -13.71
C ILE A 183 -16.07 3.48 -13.22
N ARG A 184 -16.91 2.93 -14.10
CA ARG A 184 -18.28 2.54 -13.79
C ARG A 184 -18.51 1.11 -14.25
N HIS A 185 -19.53 0.45 -13.72
CA HIS A 185 -20.04 -0.78 -14.28
C HIS A 185 -21.19 -0.43 -15.22
N ARG A 186 -21.22 -1.02 -16.40
CA ARG A 186 -22.21 -0.73 -17.45
C ARG A 186 -23.04 -1.96 -17.73
N LEU A 187 -24.36 -1.80 -17.68
CA LEU A 187 -25.34 -2.77 -18.13
C LEU A 187 -25.94 -2.29 -19.45
N HIS A 188 -25.85 -3.12 -20.48
CA HIS A 188 -26.29 -2.75 -21.82
C HIS A 188 -27.01 -3.90 -22.52
N LEU A 189 -28.18 -3.58 -23.07
CA LEU A 189 -29.02 -4.48 -23.86
C LEU A 189 -29.61 -3.70 -25.02
N GLU A 190 -29.61 -4.28 -26.22
CA GLU A 190 -30.30 -3.69 -27.37
C GLU A 190 -31.19 -4.74 -28.06
N THR A 191 -32.46 -4.40 -28.28
CA THR A 191 -33.45 -5.30 -28.89
C THR A 191 -34.45 -4.52 -29.75
N SER A 192 -34.93 -5.14 -30.83
CA SER A 192 -36.05 -4.64 -31.63
C SER A 192 -37.35 -5.42 -31.39
N HIS A 193 -37.35 -6.37 -30.46
CA HIS A 193 -38.50 -7.24 -30.22
C HIS A 193 -39.57 -6.58 -29.36
N LEU A 194 -40.73 -6.33 -29.96
CA LEU A 194 -41.81 -5.54 -29.35
C LEU A 194 -42.30 -6.10 -28.01
N GLN A 195 -42.48 -7.43 -27.88
CA GLN A 195 -42.93 -8.03 -26.62
C GLN A 195 -41.91 -7.85 -25.49
N THR A 196 -40.62 -7.99 -25.81
CA THR A 196 -39.53 -7.78 -24.82
C THR A 196 -39.50 -6.33 -24.36
N ILE A 197 -39.68 -5.39 -25.29
CA ILE A 197 -39.74 -3.96 -25.00
C ILE A 197 -40.94 -3.66 -24.07
N LYS A 198 -42.11 -4.23 -24.35
CA LYS A 198 -43.29 -4.10 -23.48
C LYS A 198 -43.03 -4.67 -22.08
N LYS A 199 -42.44 -5.86 -21.96
CA LYS A 199 -42.07 -6.49 -20.68
C LYS A 199 -41.11 -5.61 -19.86
N LEU A 200 -40.07 -5.07 -20.50
CA LEU A 200 -39.08 -4.19 -19.84
C LEU A 200 -39.71 -2.86 -19.39
N LYS A 201 -40.58 -2.24 -20.19
CA LYS A 201 -41.31 -1.03 -19.79
C LYS A 201 -42.24 -1.29 -18.62
N LYS A 202 -43.01 -2.39 -18.63
CA LYS A 202 -43.90 -2.80 -17.52
C LYS A 202 -43.12 -3.03 -16.22
N ALA A 203 -41.89 -3.54 -16.32
CA ALA A 203 -41.01 -3.74 -15.17
C ALA A 203 -40.30 -2.45 -14.67
N GLY A 204 -40.63 -1.28 -15.22
CA GLY A 204 -40.12 0.02 -14.78
C GLY A 204 -38.78 0.44 -15.38
N PHE A 205 -38.26 -0.27 -16.40
CA PHE A 205 -36.99 0.11 -17.02
C PHE A 205 -37.17 1.21 -18.07
N LYS A 206 -36.34 2.26 -17.98
CA LYS A 206 -36.26 3.31 -19.00
C LYS A 206 -35.49 2.80 -20.23
N ILE A 207 -36.12 2.85 -21.40
CA ILE A 207 -35.56 2.35 -22.66
C ILE A 207 -35.47 3.50 -23.67
N GLN A 208 -34.36 3.60 -24.40
CA GLN A 208 -34.08 4.65 -25.39
C GLN A 208 -34.18 4.09 -26.82
N LYS A 209 -34.49 4.95 -27.81
CA LYS A 209 -34.44 4.58 -29.24
C LYS A 209 -32.98 4.37 -29.67
N ALA A 210 -32.72 3.31 -30.43
CA ALA A 210 -31.39 3.00 -30.99
C ALA A 210 -31.43 3.01 -32.53
N LYS A 211 -30.28 2.93 -33.22
CA LYS A 211 -30.20 2.92 -34.70
C LYS A 211 -31.11 1.86 -35.33
N LYS A 212 -31.27 0.71 -34.67
CA LYS A 212 -32.25 -0.33 -35.03
C LYS A 212 -32.92 -0.80 -33.75
N GLY A 213 -34.20 -0.51 -33.54
CA GLY A 213 -34.96 -0.91 -32.34
C GLY A 213 -34.72 -0.01 -31.11
N PHE A 214 -34.62 -0.63 -29.93
CA PHE A 214 -34.51 0.04 -28.64
C PHE A 214 -33.29 -0.45 -27.85
N ARG A 215 -32.78 0.39 -26.96
CA ARG A 215 -31.66 0.07 -26.06
C ARG A 215 -31.95 0.41 -24.62
N LEU A 216 -31.50 -0.45 -23.72
CA LEU A 216 -31.42 -0.22 -22.29
C LEU A 216 -29.95 -0.06 -21.94
N ARG A 217 -29.59 1.08 -21.35
CA ARG A 217 -28.24 1.36 -20.87
C ARG A 217 -28.33 1.92 -19.46
N MET A 218 -27.61 1.30 -18.54
CA MET A 218 -27.48 1.76 -17.16
C MET A 218 -26.00 1.74 -16.79
N GLU A 219 -25.57 2.71 -16.01
CA GLU A 219 -24.21 2.77 -15.48
C GLU A 219 -24.28 3.03 -13.98
N SER A 220 -23.46 2.34 -13.20
CA SER A 220 -23.39 2.53 -11.76
C SER A 220 -21.96 2.31 -11.27
N PRO A 221 -21.47 3.10 -10.30
CA PRO A 221 -20.23 2.76 -9.60
C PRO A 221 -20.39 1.54 -8.68
N ASN A 222 -21.61 1.12 -8.35
CA ASN A 222 -21.88 -0.02 -7.48
C ASN A 222 -22.13 -1.30 -8.31
N LEU A 223 -21.20 -2.25 -8.24
CA LEU A 223 -21.26 -3.53 -8.95
C LEU A 223 -22.45 -4.40 -8.52
N LEU A 224 -22.76 -4.46 -7.23
CA LEU A 224 -23.86 -5.27 -6.69
C LEU A 224 -25.22 -4.78 -7.19
N LYS A 225 -25.44 -3.46 -7.14
CA LYS A 225 -26.67 -2.83 -7.63
C LYS A 225 -26.91 -3.17 -9.09
N ILE A 226 -25.88 -3.04 -9.94
CA ILE A 226 -26.03 -3.29 -11.37
C ILE A 226 -26.10 -4.79 -11.70
N GLY A 227 -25.43 -5.63 -10.92
CA GLY A 227 -25.52 -7.10 -11.02
C GLY A 227 -26.92 -7.61 -10.72
N ASN A 228 -27.55 -7.13 -9.65
CA ASN A 228 -28.93 -7.46 -9.30
C ASN A 228 -29.92 -7.03 -10.39
N LEU A 229 -29.71 -5.85 -11.00
CA LEU A 229 -30.50 -5.40 -12.14
C LEU A 229 -30.30 -6.29 -13.37
N ALA A 230 -29.07 -6.73 -13.64
CA ALA A 230 -28.77 -7.63 -14.75
C ALA A 230 -29.49 -8.98 -14.60
N GLU A 231 -29.50 -9.56 -13.39
CA GLU A 231 -30.25 -10.78 -13.08
C GLU A 231 -31.77 -10.58 -13.19
N LYS A 232 -32.30 -9.43 -12.74
CA LYS A 232 -33.72 -9.09 -12.92
C LYS A 232 -34.09 -9.03 -14.40
N ILE A 233 -33.27 -8.39 -15.23
CA ILE A 233 -33.48 -8.34 -16.69
C ILE A 233 -33.40 -9.74 -17.30
N LYS A 234 -32.44 -10.57 -16.88
CA LYS A 234 -32.31 -11.97 -17.31
C LYS A 234 -33.59 -12.75 -17.05
N LYS A 235 -34.16 -12.66 -15.85
CA LYS A 235 -35.44 -13.31 -15.48
C LYS A 235 -36.64 -12.82 -16.32
N ILE A 236 -36.69 -11.53 -16.66
CA ILE A 236 -37.81 -10.95 -17.44
C ILE A 236 -37.72 -11.35 -18.93
N THR A 237 -36.50 -11.42 -19.45
CA THR A 237 -36.24 -11.56 -20.88
C THR A 237 -35.90 -12.98 -21.32
N ASN A 238 -35.61 -13.88 -20.37
CA ASN A 238 -34.93 -15.16 -20.60
C ASN A 238 -33.66 -15.00 -21.44
N GLY A 239 -33.01 -13.83 -21.35
CA GLY A 239 -31.84 -13.51 -22.16
C GLY A 239 -30.56 -14.17 -21.67
N ILE A 240 -29.55 -14.18 -22.53
CA ILE A 240 -28.19 -14.64 -22.19
C ILE A 240 -27.46 -13.49 -21.51
N LEU A 241 -27.09 -13.69 -20.24
CA LEU A 241 -26.28 -12.75 -19.47
C LEU A 241 -24.80 -13.04 -19.68
N GLU A 242 -24.07 -12.03 -20.16
CA GLU A 242 -22.64 -12.11 -20.45
C GLU A 242 -21.87 -11.14 -19.56
N TYR A 243 -21.01 -11.69 -18.71
CA TYR A 243 -20.09 -10.92 -17.88
C TYR A 243 -18.83 -10.60 -18.66
N GLY A 244 -18.60 -9.31 -18.87
CA GLY A 244 -17.40 -8.80 -19.48
C GLY A 244 -16.58 -7.98 -18.51
N PHE A 245 -15.27 -8.02 -18.69
CA PHE A 245 -14.35 -7.13 -18.01
C PHE A 245 -13.51 -6.37 -19.04
N VAL A 246 -13.32 -5.07 -18.82
CA VAL A 246 -12.48 -4.23 -19.68
C VAL A 246 -11.12 -4.01 -18.98
N LEU A 247 -10.09 -4.71 -19.46
CA LEU A 247 -8.70 -4.56 -19.00
C LEU A 247 -7.93 -3.62 -19.94
N GLY A 248 -7.25 -2.60 -19.41
CA GLY A 248 -6.26 -1.81 -20.19
C GLY A 248 -6.22 -0.31 -19.88
N LYS A 249 -5.04 0.32 -20.10
CA LYS A 249 -4.79 1.77 -20.00
C LYS A 249 -4.95 2.53 -21.34
N SER A 250 -5.06 1.85 -22.48
CA SER A 250 -5.03 2.49 -23.81
C SER A 250 -6.35 2.49 -24.58
N ASN A 251 -6.57 3.55 -25.37
CA ASN A 251 -7.75 3.73 -26.23
C ASN A 251 -7.75 2.81 -27.48
N ILE A 252 -6.68 2.05 -27.71
CA ILE A 252 -6.48 1.35 -29.00
C ILE A 252 -6.85 -0.14 -28.93
N VAL A 253 -6.84 -0.79 -27.74
CA VAL A 253 -7.19 -2.22 -27.62
C VAL A 253 -7.91 -2.54 -26.30
N SER A 254 -9.05 -1.91 -26.03
CA SER A 254 -9.93 -2.31 -24.92
C SER A 254 -10.80 -3.51 -25.32
N GLN A 255 -10.18 -4.66 -25.59
CA GLN A 255 -10.92 -5.88 -25.90
C GLN A 255 -11.57 -6.42 -24.62
N LYS A 256 -12.91 -6.56 -24.65
CA LYS A 256 -13.73 -7.15 -23.59
C LYS A 256 -13.30 -8.60 -23.38
N ALA A 257 -12.74 -8.91 -22.22
CA ALA A 257 -12.58 -10.30 -21.79
C ALA A 257 -13.88 -10.80 -21.18
N LEU A 258 -14.21 -12.06 -21.42
CA LEU A 258 -15.27 -12.76 -20.71
C LEU A 258 -14.75 -13.25 -19.37
N ILE A 259 -15.60 -13.26 -18.35
CA ILE A 259 -15.29 -13.89 -17.08
C ILE A 259 -15.79 -15.34 -17.16
N MET A 260 -14.88 -16.31 -17.01
CA MET A 260 -15.21 -17.74 -17.05
C MET A 260 -14.32 -18.53 -16.10
N PRO A 261 -14.75 -19.69 -15.57
CA PRO A 261 -13.89 -20.53 -14.75
C PRO A 261 -12.69 -21.06 -15.56
N ALA A 262 -11.58 -21.33 -14.87
CA ALA A 262 -10.35 -21.83 -15.48
C ALA A 262 -10.58 -23.11 -16.29
N SER A 263 -11.51 -23.97 -15.88
CA SER A 263 -11.89 -25.18 -16.63
C SER A 263 -12.45 -24.91 -18.03
N ASN A 264 -12.98 -23.72 -18.29
CA ASN A 264 -13.49 -23.33 -19.60
C ASN A 264 -12.42 -22.67 -20.49
N VAL A 265 -11.19 -22.44 -19.99
CA VAL A 265 -10.11 -21.82 -20.78
C VAL A 265 -9.38 -22.88 -21.60
N LEU A 266 -9.37 -22.73 -22.92
CA LEU A 266 -8.74 -23.65 -23.86
C LEU A 266 -7.44 -23.08 -24.46
N PRO A 267 -6.47 -23.93 -24.85
CA PRO A 267 -5.37 -23.54 -25.73
C PRO A 267 -5.88 -22.81 -26.98
N GLY A 268 -5.23 -21.70 -27.32
CA GLY A 268 -5.56 -20.78 -28.40
C GLY A 268 -6.36 -19.54 -27.97
N LEU A 269 -6.95 -19.55 -26.77
CA LEU A 269 -7.56 -18.38 -26.13
C LEU A 269 -6.51 -17.49 -25.45
N TYR A 270 -6.89 -16.29 -25.02
CA TYR A 270 -5.95 -15.33 -24.46
C TYR A 270 -6.27 -14.97 -23.01
N LEU A 271 -5.24 -14.95 -22.16
CA LEU A 271 -5.32 -14.54 -20.76
C LEU A 271 -4.56 -13.23 -20.55
N PRO A 272 -5.01 -12.35 -19.65
CA PRO A 272 -4.27 -11.15 -19.33
C PRO A 272 -3.02 -11.48 -18.52
N VAL A 273 -1.88 -10.95 -18.96
CA VAL A 273 -0.61 -10.99 -18.25
C VAL A 273 -0.18 -9.56 -17.93
N VAL A 274 0.31 -9.36 -16.71
CA VAL A 274 0.83 -8.06 -16.28
C VAL A 274 2.25 -7.91 -16.79
N THR A 275 2.48 -6.86 -17.57
CA THR A 275 3.79 -6.44 -18.04
C THR A 275 4.13 -5.05 -17.50
N LYS A 276 5.41 -4.65 -17.56
CA LYS A 276 5.82 -3.29 -17.15
C LYS A 276 5.11 -2.17 -17.92
N LYS A 277 4.60 -2.46 -19.13
CA LYS A 277 3.86 -1.51 -19.99
C LYS A 277 2.33 -1.57 -19.79
N GLY A 278 1.84 -2.41 -18.88
CA GLY A 278 0.41 -2.62 -18.61
C GLY A 278 -0.05 -4.06 -18.79
N VAL A 279 -1.36 -4.27 -18.80
CA VAL A 279 -1.99 -5.58 -19.01
C VAL A 279 -2.06 -5.87 -20.51
N LEU A 280 -1.53 -7.01 -20.93
CA LEU A 280 -1.61 -7.50 -22.30
C LEU A 280 -2.30 -8.86 -22.32
N TYR A 281 -3.06 -9.17 -23.37
CA TYR A 281 -3.59 -10.50 -23.60
C TYR A 281 -2.54 -11.37 -24.27
N ASP A 282 -2.20 -12.50 -23.64
CA ASP A 282 -1.21 -13.45 -24.14
C ASP A 282 -1.87 -14.81 -24.42
N GLN A 283 -1.48 -15.44 -25.52
CA GLN A 283 -2.15 -16.65 -26.01
C GLN A 283 -1.75 -17.86 -25.16
N VAL A 284 -2.72 -18.66 -24.73
CA VAL A 284 -2.50 -19.95 -24.08
C VAL A 284 -2.06 -20.96 -25.14
N LEU A 285 -0.87 -21.54 -25.01
CA LEU A 285 -0.38 -22.57 -25.93
C LEU A 285 -0.70 -23.99 -25.43
N LYS A 286 -0.67 -24.19 -24.12
CA LYS A 286 -0.84 -25.50 -23.51
C LYS A 286 -1.49 -25.38 -22.13
N VAL A 287 -2.33 -26.34 -21.78
CA VAL A 287 -2.89 -26.51 -20.43
C VAL A 287 -2.43 -27.85 -19.90
N LYS A 288 -1.81 -27.86 -18.72
CA LYS A 288 -1.46 -29.09 -17.98
C LYS A 288 -2.39 -29.24 -16.80
N GLU A 289 -2.95 -30.44 -16.64
CA GLU A 289 -3.82 -30.81 -15.54
C GLU A 289 -3.07 -31.68 -14.52
N GLU A 290 -3.19 -31.36 -13.24
CA GLU A 290 -2.63 -32.15 -12.13
C GLU A 290 -3.67 -32.28 -11.00
N PHE A 291 -3.90 -33.49 -10.52
CA PHE A 291 -4.71 -33.72 -9.31
C PHE A 291 -3.81 -33.80 -8.10
N LYS A 292 -3.99 -32.90 -7.12
CA LYS A 292 -3.20 -32.90 -5.89
C LYS A 292 -4.09 -32.87 -4.65
N ASN A 293 -3.68 -33.62 -3.63
CA ASN A 293 -4.26 -33.56 -2.28
C ASN A 293 -3.61 -32.41 -1.51
N ILE A 294 -3.94 -31.18 -1.90
CA ILE A 294 -3.42 -29.97 -1.24
C ILE A 294 -4.49 -29.32 -0.37
N ILE A 295 -4.05 -28.59 0.64
CA ILE A 295 -4.92 -27.64 1.34
C ILE A 295 -4.97 -26.40 0.46
N VAL A 296 -6.14 -26.15 -0.12
CA VAL A 296 -6.41 -24.89 -0.84
C VAL A 296 -7.24 -24.04 0.09
N TYR A 297 -6.74 -22.84 0.38
CA TYR A 297 -7.48 -21.84 1.14
C TYR A 297 -8.24 -20.99 0.13
N ASP A 298 -9.56 -21.01 0.19
CA ASP A 298 -10.38 -20.05 -0.56
C ASP A 298 -10.31 -18.71 0.19
N LEU A 299 -10.07 -17.62 -0.53
CA LEU A 299 -10.08 -16.26 0.01
C LEU A 299 -11.52 -15.73 0.12
N GLU A 300 -12.45 -16.28 -0.66
CA GLU A 300 -13.88 -15.98 -0.57
C GLU A 300 -14.56 -17.06 0.28
N VAL A 301 -14.68 -16.79 1.58
CA VAL A 301 -15.59 -17.53 2.45
C VAL A 301 -17.00 -16.98 2.16
N GLU A 302 -17.78 -17.75 1.40
CA GLU A 302 -19.14 -17.42 1.01
C GLU A 302 -19.93 -16.89 2.24
N LYS A 303 -20.60 -15.74 2.08
CA LYS A 303 -21.39 -14.99 3.09
C LYS A 303 -20.64 -14.18 4.17
N SER A 304 -19.34 -14.34 4.38
CA SER A 304 -18.67 -13.72 5.56
C SER A 304 -18.08 -12.32 5.34
N HIS A 305 -17.91 -11.87 4.09
CA HIS A 305 -17.25 -10.61 3.70
C HIS A 305 -15.90 -10.31 4.40
N ASN A 306 -15.23 -11.30 5.01
CA ASN A 306 -14.06 -11.12 5.87
C ASN A 306 -12.80 -11.79 5.31
N TYR A 307 -11.64 -11.23 5.64
CA TYR A 307 -10.32 -11.77 5.31
C TYR A 307 -9.89 -12.85 6.31
N VAL A 308 -9.42 -13.99 5.78
CA VAL A 308 -8.74 -15.04 6.55
C VAL A 308 -7.27 -15.06 6.12
N ALA A 309 -6.36 -14.68 7.02
CA ALA A 309 -4.92 -14.85 6.83
C ALA A 309 -4.44 -15.98 7.75
N ASN A 310 -3.75 -16.97 7.19
CA ASN A 310 -3.24 -18.15 7.92
C ASN A 310 -4.30 -18.91 8.75
N GLY A 311 -5.56 -18.96 8.29
CA GLY A 311 -6.62 -19.72 8.96
C GLY A 311 -7.23 -19.06 10.21
N VAL A 312 -6.93 -17.78 10.50
CA VAL A 312 -7.42 -17.09 11.70
C VAL A 312 -8.45 -16.01 11.33
N VAL A 313 -9.66 -16.13 11.89
CA VAL A 313 -10.67 -15.06 11.92
C VAL A 313 -10.52 -14.33 13.26
N VAL A 314 -10.23 -13.02 13.23
CA VAL A 314 -9.91 -12.25 14.43
C VAL A 314 -11.12 -11.51 15.01
N HIS A 315 -11.24 -11.53 16.35
CA HIS A 315 -12.38 -10.98 17.10
C HIS A 315 -12.23 -9.53 17.57
N ASN A 316 -11.06 -8.92 17.36
CA ASN A 316 -10.80 -7.54 17.76
C ASN A 316 -11.26 -6.57 16.67
N SER A 317 -12.51 -6.67 16.24
CA SER A 317 -13.11 -5.67 15.34
C SER A 317 -13.32 -4.37 16.14
N LEU A 318 -12.63 -3.30 15.73
CA LEU A 318 -12.78 -1.94 16.27
C LEU A 318 -13.07 -0.94 15.13
N TYR A 319 -13.55 -1.46 14.00
CA TYR A 319 -13.70 -0.71 12.74
C TYR A 319 -15.10 -0.93 12.17
N GLN A 320 -16.12 -0.96 13.03
CA GLN A 320 -17.47 -1.20 12.56
C GLN A 320 -17.99 -0.06 11.66
N TRP A 321 -17.56 1.19 11.86
CA TRP A 321 -17.73 2.30 10.90
C TRP A 321 -17.09 2.07 9.52
N ARG A 322 -16.23 1.05 9.37
CA ARG A 322 -15.70 0.55 8.08
C ARG A 322 -16.37 -0.75 7.61
N GLY A 323 -17.49 -1.15 8.22
CA GLY A 323 -18.25 -2.36 7.87
C GLY A 323 -17.76 -3.65 8.52
N ALA A 324 -16.95 -3.58 9.59
CA ALA A 324 -16.45 -4.77 10.27
C ALA A 324 -17.42 -5.27 11.37
N ALA A 325 -18.22 -6.29 11.04
CA ALA A 325 -19.25 -6.83 11.93
C ALA A 325 -18.73 -7.90 12.90
N TYR A 326 -19.06 -7.78 14.20
CA TYR A 326 -18.74 -8.82 15.19
C TYR A 326 -19.55 -10.11 14.97
N THR A 327 -20.72 -10.00 14.34
CA THR A 327 -21.64 -11.08 14.01
C THR A 327 -21.03 -12.10 13.06
N ASN A 328 -20.08 -11.69 12.22
CA ASN A 328 -19.39 -12.58 11.27
C ASN A 328 -18.70 -13.75 11.98
N LEU A 329 -18.17 -13.56 13.19
CA LEU A 329 -17.58 -14.64 13.99
C LEU A 329 -18.62 -15.59 14.58
N ILE A 330 -19.76 -15.07 15.03
CA ILE A 330 -20.86 -15.87 15.56
C ILE A 330 -21.49 -16.70 14.44
N GLN A 331 -21.67 -16.08 13.29
CA GLN A 331 -22.25 -16.70 12.11
C GLN A 331 -21.28 -17.67 11.43
N PHE A 332 -19.96 -17.47 11.55
CA PHE A 332 -18.96 -18.39 11.00
C PHE A 332 -19.17 -19.84 11.43
N ASN A 333 -19.47 -20.07 12.72
CA ASN A 333 -19.73 -21.43 13.22
C ASN A 333 -21.11 -21.99 12.78
N LYS A 334 -22.05 -21.10 12.43
CA LYS A 334 -23.33 -21.49 11.82
C LYS A 334 -23.17 -21.81 10.33
N ASP A 335 -22.34 -21.06 9.62
CA ASP A 335 -22.11 -21.27 8.19
C ASP A 335 -21.12 -22.43 7.93
N TYR A 336 -20.21 -22.71 8.87
CA TYR A 336 -19.15 -23.72 8.74
C TYR A 336 -19.12 -24.67 9.95
N HIS A 337 -20.11 -25.55 10.05
CA HIS A 337 -20.27 -26.49 11.17
C HIS A 337 -19.10 -27.47 11.41
N GLN A 338 -18.27 -27.72 10.39
CA GLN A 338 -17.10 -28.61 10.48
C GLN A 338 -15.79 -27.86 10.81
N ALA A 339 -15.84 -26.55 11.07
CA ALA A 339 -14.65 -25.77 11.37
C ALA A 339 -14.07 -26.15 12.74
N GLU A 340 -12.75 -26.38 12.79
CA GLU A 340 -12.04 -26.57 14.05
C GLU A 340 -11.86 -25.23 14.76
N ILE A 341 -12.14 -25.19 16.06
CA ILE A 341 -12.04 -23.98 16.87
C ILE A 341 -10.89 -24.13 17.86
N VAL A 342 -9.83 -23.36 17.63
CA VAL A 342 -8.67 -23.30 18.52
C VAL A 342 -8.77 -22.04 19.39
N VAL A 343 -8.78 -22.21 20.71
CA VAL A 343 -8.83 -21.10 21.68
C VAL A 343 -7.46 -20.90 22.30
N LEU A 344 -6.86 -19.72 22.09
CA LEU A 344 -5.61 -19.33 22.70
C LEU A 344 -5.89 -18.58 24.01
N LYS A 345 -5.49 -19.15 25.14
CA LYS A 345 -5.76 -18.61 26.49
C LYS A 345 -4.56 -17.91 27.12
N ASP A 346 -3.35 -18.22 26.65
CA ASP A 346 -2.12 -17.68 27.24
C ASP A 346 -1.80 -16.29 26.67
N ASN A 347 -1.53 -15.35 27.57
CA ASN A 347 -1.12 -13.99 27.25
C ASN A 347 0.34 -13.80 27.65
N TYR A 348 1.19 -13.58 26.64
CA TYR A 348 2.64 -13.38 26.79
C TYR A 348 3.06 -11.90 26.99
N ARG A 349 2.10 -10.99 27.16
CA ARG A 349 2.30 -9.52 27.16
C ARG A 349 2.05 -8.90 28.53
N ASN A 350 0.81 -8.98 28.98
CA ASN A 350 0.27 -8.23 30.12
C ASN A 350 0.52 -9.00 31.43
N LYS A 351 0.58 -8.28 32.56
CA LYS A 351 0.48 -8.87 33.90
C LYS A 351 -0.96 -9.28 34.20
N GLN A 352 -1.16 -10.24 35.11
CA GLN A 352 -2.47 -10.84 35.36
C GLN A 352 -3.50 -9.83 35.86
N ASN A 353 -3.13 -8.96 36.81
CA ASN A 353 -4.04 -7.95 37.35
C ASN A 353 -4.58 -6.95 36.29
N ILE A 354 -3.77 -6.59 35.28
CA ILE A 354 -4.21 -5.75 34.14
C ILE A 354 -5.21 -6.53 33.27
N LEU A 355 -4.96 -7.82 33.04
CA LEU A 355 -5.88 -8.69 32.30
C LEU A 355 -7.21 -8.83 33.03
N ASP A 356 -7.17 -9.10 34.33
CA ASP A 356 -8.36 -9.29 35.15
C ASP A 356 -9.22 -8.03 35.19
N LEU A 357 -8.61 -6.85 35.38
CA LEU A 357 -9.31 -5.56 35.31
C LEU A 357 -9.96 -5.36 33.94
N SER A 358 -9.20 -5.56 32.85
CA SER A 358 -9.70 -5.36 31.50
C SER A 358 -10.82 -6.35 31.15
N TYR A 359 -10.73 -7.59 31.67
CA TYR A 359 -11.72 -8.64 31.47
C TYR A 359 -13.01 -8.37 32.24
N LYS A 360 -12.93 -7.97 33.52
CA LYS A 360 -14.08 -7.54 34.32
C LYS A 360 -14.80 -6.36 33.68
N PHE A 361 -14.06 -5.37 33.19
CA PHE A 361 -14.64 -4.21 32.52
C PHE A 361 -15.40 -4.60 31.25
N ILE A 362 -14.78 -5.39 30.36
CA ILE A 362 -15.42 -5.72 29.08
C ILE A 362 -16.65 -6.61 29.26
N GLN A 363 -16.78 -7.35 30.37
CA GLN A 363 -17.99 -8.14 30.69
C GLN A 363 -19.27 -7.30 30.77
N LEU A 364 -19.19 -5.97 30.95
CA LEU A 364 -20.33 -5.06 30.89
C LEU A 364 -21.01 -5.00 29.51
N ASN A 365 -20.40 -5.57 28.48
CA ASN A 365 -21.00 -5.76 27.15
C ASN A 365 -21.76 -7.09 27.01
N ASN A 366 -21.94 -7.86 28.09
CA ASN A 366 -22.83 -9.03 28.08
C ASN A 366 -24.29 -8.57 27.88
N PRO A 367 -25.13 -9.33 27.15
CA PRO A 367 -24.85 -10.65 26.57
C PRO A 367 -24.19 -10.61 25.19
N ASP A 368 -23.94 -9.43 24.59
CA ASP A 368 -23.41 -9.28 23.23
C ASP A 368 -21.94 -9.68 23.03
N ARG A 369 -21.33 -10.32 24.03
CA ARG A 369 -19.99 -10.88 23.91
C ARG A 369 -20.02 -12.27 23.31
N LEU A 370 -18.98 -12.54 22.51
CA LEU A 370 -18.80 -13.81 21.81
C LEU A 370 -18.76 -15.02 22.77
N GLU A 371 -18.21 -14.86 23.98
CA GLU A 371 -18.20 -15.94 24.98
C GLU A 371 -19.58 -16.30 25.52
N VAL A 372 -20.48 -15.32 25.64
CA VAL A 372 -21.85 -15.52 26.15
C VAL A 372 -22.75 -16.06 25.04
N LYS A 373 -22.77 -15.41 23.87
CA LYS A 373 -23.60 -15.85 22.73
C LYS A 373 -23.25 -17.24 22.19
N LEU A 374 -22.01 -17.71 22.38
CA LEU A 374 -21.61 -19.06 21.97
C LEU A 374 -21.84 -20.12 23.06
N SER A 375 -22.01 -19.71 24.33
CA SER A 375 -22.31 -20.63 25.45
C SER A 375 -23.82 -20.81 25.67
N GLU A 376 -24.66 -19.86 25.23
CA GLU A 376 -26.11 -20.01 25.19
C GLU A 376 -26.54 -21.17 24.27
N GLY A 377 -27.05 -22.26 24.86
CA GLY A 377 -27.75 -23.33 24.14
C GLY A 377 -26.98 -24.61 23.79
N LYS A 378 -25.70 -24.77 24.20
CA LYS A 378 -24.95 -26.02 24.00
C LYS A 378 -24.36 -26.56 25.31
N LYS A 379 -25.02 -27.54 25.92
CA LYS A 379 -24.40 -28.40 26.94
C LYS A 379 -23.50 -29.43 26.24
N GLY A 380 -22.18 -29.38 26.48
CA GLY A 380 -21.26 -30.48 26.13
C GLY A 380 -20.42 -30.38 24.85
N GLY A 381 -20.02 -29.19 24.37
CA GLY A 381 -19.08 -29.04 23.25
C GLY A 381 -17.90 -28.10 23.55
N VAL A 382 -16.86 -28.08 22.70
CA VAL A 382 -15.64 -27.21 22.83
C VAL A 382 -15.96 -25.72 23.07
N LEU A 383 -17.13 -25.28 22.59
CA LEU A 383 -17.65 -23.92 22.73
C LEU A 383 -18.33 -23.62 24.08
N ALA A 384 -18.76 -24.66 24.81
CA ALA A 384 -19.39 -24.52 26.13
C ALA A 384 -18.41 -24.08 27.23
N GLY A 385 -17.10 -24.09 26.96
CA GLY A 385 -16.02 -23.66 27.86
C GLY A 385 -15.16 -22.52 27.32
N LEU A 386 -15.65 -21.76 26.33
CA LEU A 386 -14.90 -20.64 25.74
C LEU A 386 -14.92 -19.43 26.69
N THR A 387 -13.86 -19.31 27.47
CA THR A 387 -13.64 -18.18 28.38
C THR A 387 -12.49 -17.31 27.85
N LYS A 388 -12.69 -15.99 27.78
CA LYS A 388 -11.63 -15.02 27.47
C LYS A 388 -10.91 -14.48 28.71
N ASN A 389 -11.05 -15.17 29.84
CA ASN A 389 -10.19 -14.96 30.99
C ASN A 389 -8.79 -15.51 30.65
N LEU A 390 -7.94 -14.63 30.12
CA LEU A 390 -6.61 -14.98 29.67
C LEU A 390 -5.68 -15.18 30.88
N LYS A 391 -4.75 -16.13 30.77
CA LYS A 391 -3.72 -16.36 31.78
C LYS A 391 -2.41 -15.70 31.37
N ALA A 392 -1.86 -14.84 32.21
CA ALA A 392 -0.56 -14.23 32.01
C ALA A 392 0.54 -15.27 32.20
N THR A 393 1.50 -15.32 31.28
CA THR A 393 2.75 -16.11 31.46
C THR A 393 3.80 -15.35 32.26
N ARG A 394 3.65 -14.03 32.41
CA ARG A 394 4.59 -13.17 33.15
C ARG A 394 4.19 -13.11 34.63
N GLN A 395 5.14 -13.36 35.52
CA GLN A 395 4.95 -13.30 36.98
C GLN A 395 4.97 -11.86 37.52
N GLY A 396 4.32 -11.64 38.67
CA GLY A 396 4.21 -10.35 39.38
C GLY A 396 3.04 -9.49 38.93
N ASP A 397 2.71 -8.46 39.70
CA ASP A 397 1.62 -7.53 39.42
C ASP A 397 2.10 -6.30 38.66
N GLY A 398 1.27 -5.81 37.74
CA GLY A 398 1.46 -4.53 37.08
C GLY A 398 1.00 -3.38 37.97
N LEU A 399 1.50 -2.17 37.71
CA LEU A 399 1.01 -0.97 38.41
C LEU A 399 -0.31 -0.51 37.78
N ILE A 400 -1.36 -0.35 38.57
CA ILE A 400 -2.66 0.17 38.11
C ILE A 400 -3.05 1.33 39.01
N GLU A 401 -3.26 2.52 38.45
CA GLU A 401 -3.57 3.71 39.24
C GLU A 401 -4.49 4.66 38.47
N HIS A 402 -5.48 5.22 39.18
CA HIS A 402 -6.30 6.33 38.70
C HIS A 402 -5.82 7.63 39.34
N LEU A 403 -5.50 8.61 38.49
CA LEU A 403 -5.07 9.95 38.91
C LEU A 403 -6.16 10.96 38.55
N HIS A 404 -6.68 11.66 39.56
CA HIS A 404 -7.68 12.70 39.37
C HIS A 404 -7.16 14.09 39.72
N PHE A 405 -7.48 15.06 38.88
CA PHE A 405 -6.95 16.43 38.93
C PHE A 405 -8.07 17.48 38.91
N LYS A 406 -7.74 18.72 39.30
CA LYS A 406 -8.71 19.83 39.29
C LYS A 406 -8.91 20.38 37.88
N THR A 407 -7.83 20.59 37.13
CA THR A 407 -7.87 21.15 35.78
C THR A 407 -7.17 20.25 34.76
N GLN A 408 -7.44 20.47 33.48
CA GLN A 408 -6.75 19.77 32.39
C GLN A 408 -5.24 20.06 32.36
N ASP A 409 -4.82 21.26 32.81
CA ASP A 409 -3.41 21.63 32.91
C ASP A 409 -2.71 20.84 34.03
N ASP A 410 -3.40 20.69 35.18
CA ASP A 410 -2.96 19.85 36.28
C ASP A 410 -2.86 18.38 35.87
N GLU A 411 -3.80 17.90 35.04
CA GLU A 411 -3.75 16.53 34.50
C GLU A 411 -2.51 16.33 33.62
N ALA A 412 -2.26 17.22 32.66
CA ALA A 412 -1.10 17.13 31.79
C ALA A 412 0.21 17.18 32.60
N THR A 413 0.30 18.11 33.55
CA THR A 413 1.46 18.25 34.43
C THR A 413 1.64 17.03 35.34
N GLY A 414 0.55 16.50 35.90
CA GLY A 414 0.56 15.34 36.78
C GLY A 414 0.95 14.05 36.07
N VAL A 415 0.48 13.84 34.82
CA VAL A 415 0.92 12.74 33.96
C VAL A 415 2.43 12.81 33.72
N ILE A 416 2.94 13.98 33.32
CA ILE A 416 4.37 14.16 33.06
C ILE A 416 5.20 13.93 34.32
N LYS A 417 4.78 14.48 35.46
CA LYS A 417 5.43 14.27 36.75
C LYS A 417 5.49 12.78 37.11
N LYS A 418 4.40 12.04 36.91
CA LYS A 418 4.36 10.60 37.16
C LYS A 418 5.33 9.83 36.25
N ILE A 419 5.42 10.19 34.97
CA ILE A 419 6.39 9.59 34.04
C ILE A 419 7.82 9.83 34.53
N ILE A 420 8.14 11.07 34.93
CA ILE A 420 9.46 11.43 35.48
C ILE A 420 9.75 10.61 36.74
N ASP A 421 8.79 10.49 37.67
CA ASP A 421 8.95 9.75 38.91
C ASP A 421 9.21 8.25 38.66
N LEU A 422 8.53 7.65 37.68
CA LEU A 422 8.76 6.26 37.28
C LEU A 422 10.16 6.07 36.67
N LYS A 423 10.60 7.00 35.79
CA LYS A 423 11.95 6.97 35.21
C LYS A 423 13.04 7.20 36.26
N LYS A 424 12.79 8.04 37.27
CA LYS A 424 13.72 8.27 38.40
C LYS A 424 13.86 7.02 39.27
N LYS A 425 12.74 6.33 39.56
CA LYS A 425 12.73 5.09 40.35
C LYS A 425 13.41 3.93 39.61
N ASN A 426 13.30 3.88 38.29
CA ASN A 426 13.93 2.86 37.49
C ASN A 426 14.72 3.45 36.31
N ARG A 427 16.03 3.63 36.51
CA ARG A 427 16.94 4.27 35.55
C ARG A 427 17.13 3.49 34.26
N THR A 428 16.72 2.22 34.19
CA THR A 428 16.79 1.43 32.94
C THR A 428 15.64 1.73 31.98
N LEU A 429 14.62 2.48 32.40
CA LEU A 429 13.47 2.81 31.55
C LEU A 429 13.81 3.91 30.54
N ALA A 430 13.54 3.61 29.27
CA ALA A 430 13.64 4.54 28.17
C ALA A 430 12.39 5.42 28.08
N TRP A 431 12.49 6.64 27.52
CA TRP A 431 11.32 7.47 27.23
C TRP A 431 10.34 6.78 26.27
N SER A 432 10.86 5.91 25.39
CA SER A 432 10.06 5.09 24.47
C SER A 432 9.26 3.97 25.12
N ASP A 433 9.47 3.71 26.41
CA ASP A 433 8.69 2.73 27.17
C ASP A 433 7.33 3.31 27.65
N PHE A 434 7.16 4.63 27.52
CA PHE A 434 5.95 5.35 27.91
C PHE A 434 5.11 5.74 26.69
N ALA A 435 3.80 5.50 26.78
CA ALA A 435 2.82 5.95 25.79
C ALA A 435 1.65 6.70 26.42
N ILE A 436 1.25 7.80 25.80
CA ILE A 436 0.05 8.58 26.14
C ILE A 436 -1.00 8.33 25.05
N LEU A 437 -2.11 7.70 25.43
CA LEU A 437 -3.20 7.32 24.55
C LEU A 437 -4.37 8.28 24.70
N VAL A 438 -4.71 8.95 23.60
CA VAL A 438 -5.85 9.88 23.50
C VAL A 438 -6.99 9.29 22.67
N ARG A 439 -8.24 9.66 22.98
CA ARG A 439 -9.41 9.22 22.18
C ARG A 439 -9.50 9.95 20.83
N ALA A 440 -9.06 11.20 20.75
CA ALA A 440 -9.05 12.04 19.56
C ALA A 440 -7.71 12.81 19.47
N ASN A 441 -7.26 13.13 18.25
CA ASN A 441 -5.98 13.81 18.00
C ASN A 441 -5.86 15.14 18.76
N ASP A 442 -6.92 15.95 18.76
CA ASP A 442 -6.90 17.29 19.36
C ASP A 442 -6.66 17.28 20.88
N TYR A 443 -6.97 16.16 21.55
CA TYR A 443 -6.73 16.02 22.98
C TYR A 443 -5.24 15.83 23.33
N ALA A 444 -4.38 15.57 22.34
CA ALA A 444 -2.93 15.46 22.54
C ALA A 444 -2.23 16.81 22.72
N ASN A 445 -2.82 17.92 22.22
CA ASN A 445 -2.13 19.21 22.12
C ASN A 445 -1.60 19.73 23.47
N LEU A 446 -2.39 19.63 24.53
CA LEU A 446 -1.97 20.10 25.85
C LEU A 446 -0.79 19.28 26.41
N PHE A 447 -0.77 17.97 26.17
CA PHE A 447 0.33 17.10 26.57
C PHE A 447 1.60 17.40 25.78
N ILE A 448 1.45 17.67 24.47
CA ILE A 448 2.53 18.08 23.56
C ILE A 448 3.16 19.40 24.06
N GLU A 449 2.34 20.40 24.36
CA GLU A 449 2.79 21.70 24.87
C GLU A 449 3.55 21.57 26.18
N LYS A 450 3.04 20.81 27.15
CA LYS A 450 3.72 20.60 28.44
C LYS A 450 4.99 19.76 28.34
N LEU A 451 5.03 18.76 27.47
CA LEU A 451 6.25 18.00 27.21
C LEU A 451 7.31 18.87 26.54
N ALA A 452 6.91 19.77 25.64
CA ALA A 452 7.81 20.75 25.04
C ALA A 452 8.36 21.75 26.08
N GLN A 453 7.51 22.27 26.97
CA GLN A 453 7.92 23.18 28.06
C GLN A 453 8.88 22.52 29.06
N THR A 454 8.74 21.22 29.28
CA THR A 454 9.60 20.44 30.21
C THR A 454 10.84 19.85 29.52
N GLU A 455 11.06 20.16 28.24
CA GLU A 455 12.15 19.64 27.41
C GLU A 455 12.22 18.10 27.34
N ILE A 456 11.10 17.42 27.58
CA ILE A 456 11.03 15.96 27.51
C ILE A 456 10.80 15.53 26.06
N PRO A 457 11.62 14.61 25.51
CA PRO A 457 11.48 14.20 24.13
C PRO A 457 10.17 13.44 23.92
N TYR A 458 9.35 13.91 22.98
CA TYR A 458 8.08 13.30 22.63
C TYR A 458 7.94 13.12 21.12
N GLN A 459 7.07 12.21 20.72
CA GLN A 459 6.69 12.02 19.32
C GLN A 459 5.17 11.89 19.24
N PHE A 460 4.53 12.86 18.60
CA PHE A 460 3.12 12.76 18.26
C PHE A 460 2.94 12.02 16.95
N ILE A 461 2.25 10.88 17.00
CA ILE A 461 1.98 10.03 15.83
C ILE A 461 0.61 10.40 15.28
N ALA A 462 0.56 11.51 14.55
CA ALA A 462 -0.60 11.86 13.74
C ALA A 462 -0.60 11.03 12.45
N SER A 463 -1.77 10.57 12.00
CA SER A 463 -1.91 9.88 10.70
C SER A 463 -2.20 10.83 9.54
N ARG A 464 -2.50 12.10 9.82
CA ARG A 464 -3.03 13.09 8.87
C ARG A 464 -2.50 14.49 9.18
N GLY A 465 -2.56 15.39 8.20
CA GLY A 465 -2.30 16.82 8.37
C GLY A 465 -0.96 17.30 7.82
N LEU A 466 -0.27 16.50 7.00
CA LEU A 466 0.98 16.91 6.34
C LEU A 466 0.80 18.18 5.51
N TYR A 467 -0.31 18.30 4.76
CA TYR A 467 -0.56 19.46 3.88
C TYR A 467 -0.92 20.75 4.63
N LYS A 468 -1.19 20.65 5.95
CA LYS A 468 -1.46 21.80 6.82
C LYS A 468 -0.21 22.32 7.52
N LYS A 469 0.92 21.62 7.41
CA LYS A 469 2.17 22.04 8.05
C LYS A 469 2.71 23.29 7.36
N PRO A 470 3.13 24.34 8.10
CA PRO A 470 3.52 25.62 7.51
C PRO A 470 4.57 25.49 6.42
N GLU A 471 5.64 24.73 6.67
CA GLU A 471 6.72 24.49 5.74
C GLU A 471 6.27 23.73 4.49
N ILE A 472 5.27 22.85 4.60
CA ILE A 472 4.72 22.12 3.45
C ILE A 472 3.78 23.01 2.63
N MET A 473 2.97 23.84 3.29
CA MET A 473 2.15 24.85 2.60
C MET A 473 3.02 25.83 1.81
N ASP A 474 4.18 26.19 2.34
CA ASP A 474 5.13 27.09 1.68
C ASP A 474 5.71 26.46 0.41
N LEU A 475 6.07 25.16 0.46
CA LEU A 475 6.54 24.42 -0.72
C LEU A 475 5.42 24.20 -1.74
N ILE A 476 4.19 23.91 -1.30
CA ILE A 476 3.02 23.79 -2.18
C ILE A 476 2.74 25.13 -2.87
N ALA A 477 2.84 26.26 -2.15
CA ALA A 477 2.69 27.58 -2.74
C ALA A 477 3.75 27.85 -3.80
N PHE A 478 5.01 27.49 -3.55
CA PHE A 478 6.07 27.60 -4.56
C PHE A 478 5.78 26.72 -5.80
N LEU A 479 5.34 25.47 -5.62
CA LEU A 479 4.98 24.58 -6.73
C LEU A 479 3.79 25.10 -7.56
N LYS A 480 2.81 25.71 -6.89
CA LYS A 480 1.67 26.36 -7.56
C LYS A 480 2.14 27.52 -8.44
N LEU A 481 3.07 28.34 -7.96
CA LEU A 481 3.56 29.49 -8.71
C LEU A 481 4.39 29.15 -9.94
N ILE A 482 5.16 28.06 -9.89
CA ILE A 482 5.93 27.62 -11.06
C ILE A 482 5.05 26.91 -12.11
N ASP A 483 3.82 26.52 -11.75
CA ASP A 483 2.80 25.97 -12.65
C ASP A 483 1.89 27.09 -13.20
N ASP A 484 1.30 27.88 -12.31
CA ASP A 484 0.49 29.06 -12.60
C ASP A 484 0.88 30.23 -11.67
N TYR A 485 1.70 31.14 -12.18
CA TYR A 485 2.19 32.30 -11.45
C TYR A 485 1.13 33.38 -11.22
N HIS A 486 -0.07 33.27 -11.79
CA HIS A 486 -1.17 34.23 -11.55
C HIS A 486 -1.98 33.91 -10.28
N GLU A 487 -1.75 32.78 -9.62
CA GLU A 487 -2.44 32.39 -8.38
C GLU A 487 -2.03 33.31 -7.21
N SER A 488 -2.80 34.37 -6.99
CA SER A 488 -2.45 35.45 -6.04
C SER A 488 -2.41 35.00 -4.57
N SER A 489 -3.16 33.97 -4.18
CA SER A 489 -3.11 33.36 -2.84
C SER A 489 -1.79 32.62 -2.59
N ALA A 490 -1.33 31.84 -3.56
CA ALA A 490 -0.03 31.16 -3.51
C ALA A 490 1.12 32.19 -3.52
N PHE A 491 0.98 33.24 -4.33
CA PHE A 491 1.96 34.33 -4.42
C PHE A 491 2.09 35.06 -3.08
N TYR A 492 0.97 35.43 -2.47
CA TYR A 492 0.97 36.07 -1.16
C TYR A 492 1.69 35.23 -0.10
N ARG A 493 1.39 33.93 -0.04
CA ARG A 493 2.04 32.98 0.88
C ARG A 493 3.55 32.93 0.64
N PHE A 494 3.96 32.81 -0.62
CA PHE A 494 5.36 32.72 -1.01
C PHE A 494 6.16 33.97 -0.66
N VAL A 495 5.62 35.16 -0.95
CA VAL A 495 6.30 36.42 -0.65
C VAL A 495 6.33 36.73 0.85
N SER A 496 5.40 36.19 1.62
CA SER A 496 5.42 36.28 3.09
C SER A 496 6.54 35.46 3.75
N LEU A 497 7.34 34.71 2.98
CA LEU A 497 8.43 33.94 3.54
C LEU A 497 9.49 34.84 4.21
N PRO A 498 10.03 34.45 5.39
CA PRO A 498 11.00 35.27 6.12
C PRO A 498 12.26 35.65 5.33
N ILE A 499 12.60 34.88 4.29
CA ILE A 499 13.75 35.13 3.41
C ILE A 499 13.64 36.44 2.62
N PHE A 500 12.42 36.86 2.25
CA PHE A 500 12.20 38.04 1.42
C PHE A 500 12.10 39.33 2.25
N LYS A 501 11.82 39.21 3.55
CA LYS A 501 11.78 40.33 4.52
C LYS A 501 10.93 41.53 4.03
N ILE A 502 9.81 41.25 3.38
CA ILE A 502 8.85 42.27 2.94
C ILE A 502 7.90 42.57 4.10
N GLU A 503 7.63 43.86 4.33
CA GLU A 503 6.71 44.28 5.38
C GLU A 503 5.25 43.96 5.03
N SER A 504 4.48 43.53 6.02
CA SER A 504 3.07 43.16 5.84
C SER A 504 2.22 44.31 5.27
N LEU A 505 2.52 45.56 5.64
CA LEU A 505 1.79 46.75 5.17
C LEU A 505 1.98 46.97 3.66
N ASP A 506 3.21 46.81 3.16
CA ASP A 506 3.51 46.91 1.74
C ASP A 506 2.81 45.79 0.94
N LEU A 507 2.77 44.57 1.47
CA LEU A 507 2.04 43.45 0.87
C LEU A 507 0.54 43.69 0.79
N ILE A 508 -0.06 44.25 1.85
CA ILE A 508 -1.47 44.63 1.87
C ILE A 508 -1.76 45.68 0.80
N ASN A 509 -0.92 46.72 0.71
CA ASN A 509 -1.05 47.78 -0.30
C ASN A 509 -0.95 47.24 -1.73
N LEU A 510 0.00 46.34 -2.00
CA LEU A 510 0.15 45.66 -3.29
C LEU A 510 -1.07 44.80 -3.62
N MET A 511 -1.61 44.09 -2.63
CA MET A 511 -2.80 43.27 -2.83
C MET A 511 -4.05 44.13 -3.09
N HIS A 512 -4.22 45.26 -2.40
CA HIS A 512 -5.28 46.23 -2.72
C HIS A 512 -5.11 46.81 -4.12
N TYR A 513 -3.88 47.15 -4.53
CA TYR A 513 -3.59 47.63 -5.87
C TYR A 513 -3.97 46.59 -6.94
N SER A 514 -3.56 45.33 -6.75
CA SER A 514 -3.86 44.21 -7.66
C SER A 514 -5.38 44.07 -7.90
N LYS A 515 -6.18 44.10 -6.82
CA LYS A 515 -7.65 44.04 -6.90
C LYS A 515 -8.26 45.25 -7.61
N ARG A 516 -7.78 46.47 -7.34
CA ARG A 516 -8.28 47.69 -8.00
C ARG A 516 -8.01 47.70 -9.51
N LYS A 517 -6.88 47.15 -9.93
CA LYS A 517 -6.47 47.10 -11.35
C LYS A 517 -6.89 45.81 -12.06
N ASN A 518 -7.60 44.92 -11.36
CA ASN A 518 -7.98 43.59 -11.85
C ASN A 518 -6.79 42.80 -12.43
N ALA A 519 -5.64 42.95 -11.78
CA ALA A 519 -4.38 42.29 -12.12
C ALA A 519 -4.02 41.26 -11.05
N SER A 520 -3.25 40.25 -11.42
CA SER A 520 -2.68 39.30 -10.47
C SER A 520 -1.64 39.97 -9.58
N LEU A 521 -1.40 39.39 -8.39
CA LEU A 521 -0.37 39.91 -7.48
C LEU A 521 1.03 39.83 -8.12
N PHE A 522 1.30 38.80 -8.93
CA PHE A 522 2.53 38.67 -9.71
C PHE A 522 2.74 39.85 -10.67
N GLU A 523 1.73 40.19 -11.48
CA GLU A 523 1.81 41.33 -12.43
C GLU A 523 2.00 42.65 -11.70
N THR A 524 1.36 42.79 -10.53
CA THR A 524 1.54 43.97 -9.68
C THR A 524 2.98 44.08 -9.18
N PHE A 525 3.62 42.95 -8.83
CA PHE A 525 5.03 42.89 -8.45
C PHE A 525 5.97 43.28 -9.59
N GLY A 526 5.61 43.00 -10.85
CA GLY A 526 6.32 43.47 -12.04
C GLY A 526 6.19 44.98 -12.31
N LEU A 527 5.24 45.66 -11.65
CA LEU A 527 4.96 47.09 -11.81
C LEU A 527 5.35 47.92 -10.57
N VAL A 528 6.01 47.31 -9.59
CA VAL A 528 6.35 47.93 -8.29
C VAL A 528 7.16 49.22 -8.43
N ASP A 529 7.96 49.34 -9.48
CA ASP A 529 8.74 50.56 -9.76
C ASP A 529 7.85 51.81 -9.95
N LYS A 530 6.64 51.61 -10.47
CA LYS A 530 5.63 52.66 -10.72
C LYS A 530 4.73 52.95 -9.52
N LEU A 531 4.92 52.25 -8.40
CA LEU A 531 4.10 52.38 -7.20
C LEU A 531 4.85 53.12 -6.09
N ASP A 532 4.10 53.83 -5.26
CA ASP A 532 4.61 54.50 -4.06
C ASP A 532 4.77 53.48 -2.92
N ILE A 533 5.88 52.76 -2.95
CA ILE A 533 6.24 51.69 -2.01
C ILE A 533 7.71 51.85 -1.62
N LYS A 534 8.06 51.43 -0.40
CA LYS A 534 9.44 51.48 0.10
C LYS A 534 10.44 50.85 -0.87
N ASN A 535 11.57 51.53 -1.10
CA ASN A 535 12.65 51.09 -2.02
C ASN A 535 13.17 49.67 -1.73
N ARG A 536 13.15 49.23 -0.47
CA ARG A 536 13.51 47.87 -0.09
C ARG A 536 12.59 46.83 -0.72
N THR A 537 11.27 47.06 -0.66
CA THR A 537 10.26 46.18 -1.25
C THR A 537 10.36 46.19 -2.77
N LYS A 538 10.70 47.33 -3.39
CA LYS A 538 10.97 47.40 -4.85
C LYS A 538 12.13 46.48 -5.26
N LYS A 539 13.25 46.53 -4.53
CA LYS A 539 14.43 45.68 -4.79
C LYS A 539 14.13 44.19 -4.62
N GLU A 540 13.38 43.81 -3.58
CA GLU A 540 13.02 42.41 -3.33
C GLU A 540 11.96 41.90 -4.31
N ALA A 541 11.00 42.73 -4.72
CA ALA A 541 10.00 42.37 -5.74
C ALA A 541 10.66 41.95 -7.06
N GLY A 542 11.65 42.72 -7.54
CA GLY A 542 12.40 42.36 -8.75
C GLY A 542 13.17 41.04 -8.62
N LYS A 543 13.66 40.68 -7.42
CA LYS A 543 14.29 39.37 -7.18
C LYS A 543 13.26 38.24 -7.20
N ILE A 544 12.10 38.44 -6.57
CA ILE A 544 11.03 37.44 -6.50
C ILE A 544 10.51 37.09 -7.90
N VAL A 545 10.26 38.10 -8.74
CA VAL A 545 9.82 37.89 -10.13
C VAL A 545 10.86 37.05 -10.89
N LYS A 546 12.14 37.41 -10.81
CA LYS A 546 13.23 36.64 -11.44
C LYS A 546 13.35 35.21 -10.92
N ILE A 547 13.12 34.98 -9.63
CA ILE A 547 13.11 33.63 -9.04
C ILE A 547 12.00 32.80 -9.67
N ILE A 548 10.78 33.34 -9.73
CA ILE A 548 9.63 32.62 -10.29
C ILE A 548 9.86 32.34 -11.78
N GLU A 549 10.25 33.33 -12.57
CA GLU A 549 10.58 33.15 -14.00
C GLU A 549 11.64 32.06 -14.21
N HIS A 550 12.74 32.10 -13.44
CA HIS A 550 13.80 31.10 -13.51
C HIS A 550 13.28 29.68 -13.23
N TYR A 551 12.53 29.49 -12.14
CA TYR A 551 12.04 28.16 -11.78
C TYR A 551 10.91 27.66 -12.68
N THR A 552 10.10 28.55 -13.26
CA THR A 552 9.11 28.22 -14.29
C THR A 552 9.78 27.69 -15.56
N GLU A 553 10.92 28.26 -15.98
CA GLU A 553 11.70 27.70 -17.08
C GLU A 553 12.33 26.35 -16.73
N GLN A 554 12.88 26.23 -15.52
CA GLN A 554 13.51 25.00 -15.06
C GLN A 554 12.50 23.86 -14.85
N ALA A 555 11.24 24.19 -14.53
CA ALA A 555 10.16 23.22 -14.39
C ALA A 555 9.91 22.40 -15.67
N LYS A 556 10.32 22.92 -16.84
CA LYS A 556 10.25 22.21 -18.12
C LYS A 556 11.38 21.19 -18.30
N LYS A 557 12.48 21.33 -17.57
CA LYS A 557 13.74 20.58 -17.76
C LYS A 557 14.04 19.60 -16.62
N LYS A 558 13.65 19.94 -15.40
CA LYS A 558 14.01 19.22 -14.16
C LYS A 558 12.80 18.56 -13.52
N THR A 559 13.06 17.58 -12.65
CA THR A 559 12.02 16.88 -11.88
C THR A 559 11.56 17.72 -10.68
N ILE A 560 10.33 17.47 -10.20
CA ILE A 560 9.72 18.18 -9.06
C ILE A 560 10.62 18.15 -7.82
N GLY A 561 11.14 16.95 -7.48
CA GLY A 561 12.03 16.78 -6.33
C GLY A 561 13.32 17.60 -6.44
N HIS A 562 13.91 17.67 -7.65
CA HIS A 562 15.10 18.48 -7.88
C HIS A 562 14.81 19.97 -7.78
N LEU A 563 13.69 20.44 -8.34
CA LEU A 563 13.27 21.86 -8.27
C LEU A 563 13.07 22.32 -6.83
N LEU A 564 12.36 21.52 -6.03
CA LEU A 564 12.16 21.81 -4.61
C LEU A 564 13.46 21.83 -3.84
N TYR A 565 14.33 20.84 -4.04
CA TYR A 565 15.61 20.77 -3.35
C TYR A 565 16.49 21.98 -3.71
N ASP A 566 16.61 22.30 -5.00
CA ASP A 566 17.38 23.44 -5.51
C ASP A 566 16.84 24.77 -4.95
N PHE A 567 15.51 24.92 -4.86
CA PHE A 567 14.87 26.08 -4.25
C PHE A 567 15.15 26.17 -2.74
N ILE A 568 14.94 25.10 -1.98
CA ILE A 568 15.14 25.05 -0.52
C ILE A 568 16.61 25.34 -0.15
N GLU A 569 17.55 24.83 -0.94
CA GLU A 569 18.99 25.04 -0.77
C GLU A 569 19.38 26.48 -1.10
N LYS A 570 19.08 26.97 -2.31
CA LYS A 570 19.49 28.32 -2.77
C LYS A 570 18.79 29.46 -2.05
N SER A 571 17.55 29.27 -1.60
CA SER A 571 16.80 30.28 -0.84
C SER A 571 17.31 30.46 0.59
N GLY A 572 18.10 29.51 1.11
CA GLY A 572 18.54 29.49 2.50
C GLY A 572 17.45 29.04 3.49
N LEU A 573 16.27 28.62 3.03
CA LEU A 573 15.20 28.08 3.88
C LEU A 573 15.67 26.87 4.68
N LEU A 574 16.49 26.01 4.08
CA LEU A 574 17.06 24.85 4.79
C LEU A 574 17.84 25.27 6.04
N LYS A 575 18.62 26.36 5.95
CA LYS A 575 19.38 26.90 7.07
C LYS A 575 18.45 27.45 8.14
N ILE A 576 17.41 28.20 7.75
CA ILE A 576 16.42 28.76 8.68
C ILE A 576 15.68 27.67 9.44
N TRP A 577 15.26 26.61 8.75
CA TRP A 577 14.54 25.49 9.35
C TRP A 577 15.43 24.55 10.18
N THR A 578 16.75 24.66 10.08
CA THR A 578 17.72 23.79 10.80
C THR A 578 18.54 24.51 11.87
N LEU A 579 18.52 25.85 11.91
CA LEU A 579 19.34 26.69 12.80
C LEU A 579 19.09 26.45 14.30
N GLY A 580 17.89 26.05 14.70
CA GLY A 580 17.49 25.99 16.12
C GLY A 580 17.96 24.76 16.91
N ARG A 581 18.41 23.68 16.27
CA ARG A 581 18.71 22.36 16.91
C ARG A 581 17.66 21.93 17.97
N ASN A 582 16.42 22.39 17.84
CA ASN A 582 15.31 22.19 18.77
C ASN A 582 14.30 21.18 18.20
N GLN A 583 13.37 20.71 19.03
CA GLN A 583 12.33 19.75 18.63
C GLN A 583 11.54 20.21 17.40
N GLU A 584 11.24 21.51 17.31
CA GLU A 584 10.54 22.11 16.17
C GLU A 584 11.33 21.96 14.85
N SER A 585 12.65 22.09 14.89
CA SER A 585 13.51 21.85 13.72
C SER A 585 13.46 20.39 13.27
N ILE A 586 13.43 19.45 14.21
CA ILE A 586 13.34 18.00 13.93
C ILE A 586 12.00 17.66 13.26
N GLU A 587 10.90 18.23 13.77
CA GLU A 587 9.58 18.04 13.18
C GLU A 587 9.48 18.58 11.76
N LYS A 588 9.99 19.79 11.50
CA LYS A 588 10.04 20.38 10.15
C LYS A 588 10.79 19.47 9.17
N ILE A 589 11.94 18.93 9.57
CA ILE A 589 12.71 18.00 8.73
C ILE A 589 11.93 16.70 8.47
N SER A 590 11.26 16.15 9.48
CA SER A 590 10.41 14.95 9.33
C SER A 590 9.25 15.19 8.34
N ASN A 591 8.63 16.37 8.39
CA ASN A 591 7.55 16.77 7.49
C ASN A 591 8.08 16.91 6.05
N LEU A 592 9.23 17.58 5.87
CA LEU A 592 9.91 17.69 4.57
C LEU A 592 10.20 16.30 4.00
N ARG A 593 10.76 15.39 4.79
CA ARG A 593 11.03 14.00 4.38
C ARG A 593 9.75 13.29 3.94
N SER A 594 8.67 13.44 4.69
CA SER A 594 7.37 12.84 4.35
C SER A 594 6.83 13.39 3.03
N PHE A 595 7.02 14.69 2.77
CA PHE A 595 6.61 15.34 1.53
C PHE A 595 7.46 14.92 0.32
N PHE A 596 8.80 14.86 0.46
CA PHE A 596 9.67 14.33 -0.59
C PHE A 596 9.35 12.88 -0.93
N LYS A 597 9.06 12.05 0.08
CA LYS A 597 8.60 10.67 -0.15
C LYS A 597 7.26 10.62 -0.91
N LYS A 598 6.33 11.54 -0.63
CA LYS A 598 5.07 11.64 -1.36
C LYS A 598 5.30 12.01 -2.83
N ILE A 599 6.25 12.91 -3.11
CA ILE A 599 6.66 13.26 -4.48
C ILE A 599 7.30 12.06 -5.17
N GLU A 600 8.16 11.31 -4.48
CA GLU A 600 8.76 10.09 -5.01
C GLU A 600 7.71 9.01 -5.32
N GLU A 601 6.76 8.78 -4.41
CA GLU A 601 5.63 7.87 -4.63
C GLU A 601 4.80 8.33 -5.85
N PHE A 602 4.61 9.64 -6.04
CA PHE A 602 3.95 10.20 -7.21
C PHE A 602 4.74 9.97 -8.51
N THR A 603 6.05 10.23 -8.53
CA THR A 603 6.88 10.08 -9.73
C THR A 603 7.09 8.61 -10.14
N GLN A 604 7.05 7.68 -9.18
CA GLN A 604 7.14 6.24 -9.46
C GLN A 604 5.87 5.69 -10.14
N VAL A 605 4.69 6.23 -9.79
CA VAL A 605 3.40 5.72 -10.26
C VAL A 605 2.94 6.42 -11.53
N ASN A 606 3.23 7.71 -11.68
CA ASN A 606 2.75 8.55 -12.78
C ASN A 606 3.77 8.67 -13.91
N GLN A 607 3.29 8.54 -15.15
CA GLN A 607 4.12 8.71 -16.34
C GLN A 607 4.42 10.19 -16.62
N ASP A 608 3.46 11.06 -16.33
CA ASP A 608 3.62 12.50 -16.40
C ASP A 608 4.10 13.02 -15.05
N LYS A 609 5.42 13.26 -14.96
CA LYS A 609 6.13 13.72 -13.76
C LYS A 609 6.21 15.26 -13.68
N THR A 610 5.35 15.99 -14.42
CA THR A 610 5.34 17.46 -14.42
C THR A 610 4.77 18.05 -13.14
N VAL A 611 5.17 19.28 -12.81
CA VAL A 611 4.65 20.03 -11.65
C VAL A 611 3.13 20.19 -11.74
N LYS A 612 2.62 20.53 -12.94
CA LYS A 612 1.19 20.63 -13.22
C LYS A 612 0.40 19.40 -12.76
N ASN A 613 0.80 18.22 -13.23
CA ASN A 613 0.10 16.98 -12.90
C ASN A 613 0.18 16.65 -11.40
N PHE A 614 1.27 17.03 -10.74
CA PHE A 614 1.39 16.89 -9.28
C PHE A 614 0.44 17.82 -8.52
N ILE A 615 0.32 19.08 -8.93
CA ILE A 615 -0.63 20.04 -8.33
C ILE A 615 -2.08 19.60 -8.56
N GLU A 616 -2.42 19.14 -9.77
CA GLU A 616 -3.75 18.57 -10.05
C GLU A 616 -4.05 17.36 -9.16
N HIS A 617 -3.08 16.45 -8.99
CA HIS A 617 -3.22 15.30 -8.10
C HIS A 617 -3.40 15.72 -6.64
N LEU A 618 -2.61 16.67 -6.16
CA LEU A 618 -2.69 17.19 -4.81
C LEU A 618 -4.04 17.87 -4.54
N ASN A 619 -4.56 18.65 -5.48
CA ASN A 619 -5.87 19.30 -5.36
C ASN A 619 -7.01 18.27 -5.29
N LEU A 620 -6.96 17.20 -6.10
CA LEU A 620 -7.93 16.11 -6.03
C LEU A 620 -7.90 15.38 -4.68
N GLU A 621 -6.71 15.21 -4.07
CA GLU A 621 -6.59 14.65 -2.73
C GLU A 621 -7.25 15.56 -1.68
N LEU A 622 -6.98 16.87 -1.74
CA LEU A 622 -7.58 17.85 -0.84
C LEU A 622 -9.12 17.91 -0.98
N GLU A 623 -9.64 17.90 -2.21
CA GLU A 623 -11.10 17.84 -2.48
C GLU A 623 -11.75 16.55 -1.96
N ALA A 624 -11.03 15.43 -2.00
CA ALA A 624 -11.48 14.17 -1.42
C ALA A 624 -11.41 14.13 0.12
N GLY A 625 -10.92 15.20 0.76
CA GLY A 625 -10.75 15.31 2.21
C GLY A 625 -9.49 14.62 2.75
N GLU A 626 -8.51 14.31 1.90
CA GLU A 626 -7.20 13.83 2.33
C GLU A 626 -6.32 15.00 2.77
N GLU A 627 -5.63 14.84 3.90
CA GLU A 627 -4.79 15.90 4.48
C GLU A 627 -3.28 15.54 4.43
N GLY A 628 -2.93 14.53 3.64
CA GLY A 628 -1.59 13.97 3.54
C GLY A 628 -1.18 13.13 4.75
N SER A 629 -0.49 12.01 4.50
CA SER A 629 -0.07 11.07 5.55
C SER A 629 1.28 11.46 6.16
N LEU A 630 1.33 11.55 7.49
CA LEU A 630 2.59 11.60 8.24
C LEU A 630 3.04 10.15 8.53
N LYS A 631 3.81 9.55 7.61
CA LYS A 631 4.39 8.22 7.83
C LYS A 631 5.62 8.36 8.73
N ASN A 632 5.41 8.36 10.05
CA ASN A 632 6.52 8.28 11.00
C ASN A 632 7.09 6.86 11.02
N ILE A 633 8.41 6.71 10.86
CA ILE A 633 9.10 5.42 11.03
C ILE A 633 9.19 5.14 12.53
N LEU A 634 8.20 4.42 13.07
CA LEU A 634 8.02 4.14 14.51
C LEU A 634 9.19 3.39 15.18
N GLU A 635 10.08 2.78 14.40
CA GLU A 635 11.16 1.91 14.87
C GLU A 635 12.58 2.46 14.61
N GLN A 636 12.71 3.59 13.92
CA GLN A 636 14.02 4.20 13.60
C GLN A 636 14.16 5.63 14.16
N GLY A 637 13.28 6.02 15.09
CA GLY A 637 13.27 7.34 15.71
C GLY A 637 14.03 7.40 17.05
N PRO A 638 14.28 8.62 17.54
CA PRO A 638 14.89 8.86 18.86
C PRO A 638 14.06 8.29 20.03
N GLU A 639 14.70 8.09 21.19
CA GLU A 639 14.11 7.78 22.49
C GLU A 639 13.11 8.87 22.94
N THR A 640 11.85 8.72 22.55
CA THR A 640 10.79 9.70 22.84
C THR A 640 9.55 9.05 23.46
N ILE A 641 8.80 9.80 24.27
CA ILE A 641 7.45 9.43 24.72
C ILE A 641 6.50 9.43 23.52
N LYS A 642 5.73 8.36 23.34
CA LYS A 642 4.83 8.22 22.18
C LYS A 642 3.43 8.72 22.52
N ILE A 643 2.93 9.69 21.77
CA ILE A 643 1.58 10.21 21.91
C ILE A 643 0.78 9.80 20.67
N MET A 644 -0.31 9.06 20.84
CA MET A 644 -1.11 8.55 19.73
C MET A 644 -2.56 8.30 20.10
N THR A 645 -3.42 8.12 19.10
CA THR A 645 -4.79 7.69 19.36
C THR A 645 -4.88 6.21 19.73
N ILE A 646 -5.90 5.85 20.52
CA ILE A 646 -6.14 4.45 20.90
C ILE A 646 -6.27 3.53 19.66
N HIS A 647 -6.88 4.02 18.57
CA HIS A 647 -7.01 3.27 17.33
C HIS A 647 -5.65 2.96 16.68
N GLN A 648 -4.71 3.90 16.72
CA GLN A 648 -3.35 3.72 16.19
C GLN A 648 -2.52 2.79 17.07
N ALA A 649 -2.79 2.75 18.37
CA ALA A 649 -2.09 1.86 19.30
C ALA A 649 -2.46 0.38 19.09
N LYS A 650 -3.49 0.06 18.30
CA LYS A 650 -3.92 -1.31 18.02
C LYS A 650 -2.80 -2.11 17.35
N GLY A 651 -2.37 -3.18 18.00
CA GLY A 651 -1.26 -4.03 17.53
C GLY A 651 0.10 -3.62 18.08
N LEU A 652 0.21 -2.43 18.69
CA LEU A 652 1.39 -1.98 19.44
C LEU A 652 1.26 -2.37 20.92
N GLU A 653 2.36 -2.21 21.66
CA GLU A 653 2.46 -2.53 23.07
C GLU A 653 3.56 -1.68 23.73
N PHE A 654 3.33 -1.28 24.98
CA PHE A 654 4.23 -0.41 25.73
C PHE A 654 4.33 -0.88 27.19
N PRO A 655 5.51 -0.82 27.83
CA PRO A 655 5.66 -1.04 29.27
C PRO A 655 4.67 -0.23 30.11
N TYR A 656 4.60 1.09 29.89
CA TYR A 656 3.73 1.99 30.64
C TYR A 656 2.78 2.76 29.71
N VAL A 657 1.48 2.71 30.02
CA VAL A 657 0.43 3.35 29.21
C VAL A 657 -0.40 4.28 30.08
N PHE A 658 -0.56 5.52 29.62
CA PHE A 658 -1.43 6.53 30.20
C PHE A 658 -2.65 6.70 29.29
N ILE A 659 -3.84 6.43 29.80
CA ILE A 659 -5.11 6.72 29.12
C ILE A 659 -5.67 7.99 29.74
N VAL A 660 -5.67 9.06 28.95
CA VAL A 660 -5.94 10.42 29.42
C VAL A 660 -7.33 10.92 28.99
N ASN A 661 -7.79 12.01 29.59
CA ASN A 661 -9.10 12.62 29.30
C ASN A 661 -10.30 11.70 29.56
N LEU A 662 -10.27 10.89 30.61
CA LEU A 662 -11.38 10.01 31.00
C LEU A 662 -12.50 10.81 31.70
N VAL A 663 -13.18 11.62 30.90
CA VAL A 663 -14.39 12.36 31.28
C VAL A 663 -15.55 12.12 30.33
N ASP A 664 -16.75 12.32 30.85
CA ASP A 664 -17.99 12.17 30.11
C ASP A 664 -17.97 13.03 28.83
N LYS A 665 -18.47 12.47 27.73
CA LYS A 665 -18.49 13.04 26.37
C LYS A 665 -17.14 13.20 25.67
N ARG A 666 -16.00 12.94 26.33
CA ARG A 666 -14.69 12.79 25.66
C ARG A 666 -14.35 11.31 25.46
N PHE A 667 -14.45 10.52 26.53
CA PHE A 667 -14.30 9.08 26.46
C PHE A 667 -15.14 8.40 27.55
N PRO A 668 -16.35 7.89 27.23
CA PRO A 668 -16.92 7.69 25.89
C PRO A 668 -17.21 8.99 25.13
N SER A 669 -16.95 8.96 23.82
CA SER A 669 -17.30 10.06 22.91
C SER A 669 -18.80 10.15 22.67
N ILE A 670 -19.30 11.31 22.25
CA ILE A 670 -20.70 11.48 21.82
C ILE A 670 -20.90 10.75 20.49
N GLU A 671 -21.93 9.91 20.41
CA GLU A 671 -22.36 9.29 19.15
C GLU A 671 -22.69 10.38 18.12
N ARG A 672 -22.06 10.30 16.95
CA ARG A 672 -22.40 11.13 15.80
C ARG A 672 -23.15 10.24 14.82
N LYS A 673 -24.42 10.56 14.56
CA LYS A 673 -25.20 9.87 13.54
C LYS A 673 -24.53 10.04 12.18
N ASP A 674 -24.47 8.96 11.41
CA ASP A 674 -23.98 9.03 10.04
C ASP A 674 -24.92 9.92 9.21
N PRO A 675 -24.39 10.79 8.32
CA PRO A 675 -25.22 11.64 7.45
C PRO A 675 -26.17 10.85 6.55
N ILE A 676 -25.86 9.57 6.30
CA ILE A 676 -26.67 8.63 5.54
C ILE A 676 -26.75 7.34 6.35
N GLU A 677 -27.83 7.17 7.11
CA GLU A 677 -28.09 5.93 7.84
C GLU A 677 -28.46 4.82 6.84
N VAL A 678 -27.94 3.61 7.07
CA VAL A 678 -28.35 2.41 6.34
C VAL A 678 -29.70 1.98 6.89
N CYS A 679 -30.73 1.88 6.05
CA CYS A 679 -32.05 1.42 6.50
C CYS A 679 -31.94 0.06 7.20
N ASP A 680 -32.61 -0.11 8.34
CA ASP A 680 -32.56 -1.33 9.16
C ASP A 680 -32.84 -2.60 8.34
N GLU A 681 -33.76 -2.52 7.37
CA GLU A 681 -34.12 -3.60 6.45
C GLU A 681 -32.95 -4.09 5.57
N LEU A 682 -31.92 -3.26 5.36
CA LEU A 682 -30.71 -3.58 4.60
C LEU A 682 -29.59 -4.13 5.50
N ILE A 683 -29.71 -4.00 6.83
CA ILE A 683 -28.77 -4.52 7.81
C ILE A 683 -29.09 -6.01 8.00
N LYS A 684 -28.31 -6.87 7.34
CA LYS A 684 -28.43 -8.33 7.47
C LYS A 684 -27.78 -8.90 8.74
N GLU A 685 -27.20 -8.03 9.56
CA GLU A 685 -26.47 -8.40 10.76
C GLU A 685 -27.41 -8.50 11.96
N ILE A 686 -27.08 -9.36 12.92
CA ILE A 686 -27.78 -9.40 14.22
C ILE A 686 -27.43 -8.12 14.98
N LEU A 687 -28.39 -7.20 15.05
CA LEU A 687 -28.24 -6.00 15.86
C LEU A 687 -28.04 -6.40 17.34
N PRO A 688 -27.00 -5.86 18.01
CA PRO A 688 -26.78 -6.09 19.44
C PRO A 688 -27.89 -5.45 20.28
N ALA A 689 -28.05 -5.92 21.51
CA ALA A 689 -29.05 -5.42 22.44
C ALA A 689 -28.50 -4.24 23.25
N GLY A 690 -29.24 -3.12 23.31
CA GLY A 690 -28.86 -1.94 24.09
C GLY A 690 -28.07 -0.88 23.30
N ASP A 691 -27.33 -0.01 24.02
CA ASP A 691 -26.57 1.10 23.44
C ASP A 691 -25.30 0.58 22.74
N TYR A 692 -25.41 0.40 21.43
CA TYR A 692 -24.32 -0.13 20.61
C TYR A 692 -23.07 0.75 20.61
N HIS A 693 -23.24 2.06 20.51
CA HIS A 693 -22.12 3.02 20.49
C HIS A 693 -21.32 2.92 21.79
N LEU A 694 -22.02 2.82 22.93
CA LEU A 694 -21.38 2.62 24.22
C LEU A 694 -20.63 1.28 24.29
N GLN A 695 -21.21 0.20 23.77
CA GLN A 695 -20.51 -1.10 23.71
C GLN A 695 -19.21 -1.01 22.89
N GLU A 696 -19.21 -0.29 21.77
CA GLU A 696 -18.01 -0.09 20.95
C GLU A 696 -16.97 0.78 21.67
N GLU A 697 -17.38 1.87 22.32
CA GLU A 697 -16.48 2.69 23.15
C GLU A 697 -15.85 1.89 24.30
N ARG A 698 -16.59 0.95 24.90
CA ARG A 698 -16.04 -0.01 25.88
C ARG A 698 -15.02 -0.96 25.26
N ARG A 699 -15.21 -1.41 24.01
CA ARG A 699 -14.19 -2.22 23.28
C ARG A 699 -12.94 -1.39 23.01
N ILE A 700 -13.09 -0.12 22.66
CA ILE A 700 -11.96 0.82 22.47
C ILE A 700 -11.19 0.97 23.79
N PHE A 701 -11.88 1.16 24.92
CA PHE A 701 -11.25 1.26 26.25
C PHE A 701 -10.54 -0.04 26.65
N TYR A 702 -11.16 -1.20 26.41
CA TYR A 702 -10.53 -2.51 26.59
C TYR A 702 -9.23 -2.65 25.78
N VAL A 703 -9.21 -2.21 24.52
CA VAL A 703 -8.00 -2.26 23.71
C VAL A 703 -6.92 -1.33 24.25
N ALA A 704 -7.29 -0.15 24.73
CA ALA A 704 -6.35 0.78 25.37
C ALA A 704 -5.70 0.17 26.62
N MET A 705 -6.49 -0.42 27.52
CA MET A 705 -5.98 -1.07 28.74
C MET A 705 -5.02 -2.21 28.42
N THR A 706 -5.35 -3.06 27.43
CA THR A 706 -4.52 -4.21 27.05
C THR A 706 -3.25 -3.85 26.26
N ARG A 707 -2.99 -2.56 25.99
CA ARG A 707 -1.69 -2.10 25.43
C ARG A 707 -0.59 -2.08 26.48
N ALA A 708 -0.94 -1.97 27.76
CA ALA A 708 -0.02 -1.84 28.89
C ALA A 708 0.61 -3.19 29.26
N ARG A 709 1.94 -3.28 29.27
CA ARG A 709 2.65 -4.50 29.72
C ARG A 709 2.87 -4.53 31.22
N ASP A 710 3.34 -3.43 31.81
CA ASP A 710 3.82 -3.36 33.20
C ASP A 710 3.09 -2.31 34.05
N GLY A 711 2.58 -1.22 33.46
CA GLY A 711 1.76 -0.25 34.18
C GLY A 711 0.70 0.46 33.35
N LEU A 712 -0.48 0.60 33.94
CA LEU A 712 -1.67 1.23 33.39
C LEU A 712 -2.10 2.40 34.29
N PHE A 713 -2.07 3.61 33.73
CA PHE A 713 -2.49 4.83 34.41
C PHE A 713 -3.71 5.41 33.72
N LEU A 714 -4.75 5.69 34.51
CA LEU A 714 -6.00 6.27 34.04
C LEU A 714 -6.11 7.68 34.59
N THR A 715 -6.31 8.71 33.77
CA THR A 715 -6.35 10.10 34.25
C THR A 715 -7.61 10.86 33.86
N SER A 716 -8.01 11.78 34.74
CA SER A 716 -9.21 12.61 34.58
C SER A 716 -9.07 13.94 35.32
N ALA A 717 -9.77 14.98 34.87
CA ALA A 717 -9.89 16.25 35.57
C ALA A 717 -11.34 16.75 35.70
N ASP A 718 -11.61 17.69 36.61
CA ASP A 718 -12.93 18.33 36.72
C ASP A 718 -13.18 19.37 35.61
N ASP A 719 -12.16 20.16 35.30
CA ASP A 719 -12.27 21.28 34.37
C ASP A 719 -11.36 21.12 33.13
N TYR A 720 -12.00 21.03 31.97
CA TYR A 720 -11.35 20.95 30.65
C TYR A 720 -11.61 22.20 29.79
N GLY A 721 -12.03 23.30 30.43
CA GLY A 721 -12.49 24.51 29.78
C GLY A 721 -13.96 24.46 29.37
N GLY A 722 -14.59 25.64 29.33
CA GLY A 722 -15.99 25.86 28.97
C GLY A 722 -16.90 26.27 30.14
N LEU A 723 -18.18 26.51 29.85
CA LEU A 723 -19.16 27.07 30.81
C LEU A 723 -19.52 26.13 31.99
N ARG A 724 -19.19 24.83 31.93
CA ARG A 724 -19.56 23.83 32.94
C ARG A 724 -18.46 22.80 33.14
N LYS A 725 -18.18 22.45 34.41
CA LYS A 725 -17.32 21.32 34.79
C LYS A 725 -17.80 20.00 34.15
N LYS A 726 -16.86 19.14 33.78
CA LYS A 726 -17.14 17.82 33.22
C LYS A 726 -17.22 16.80 34.35
N LYS A 727 -18.12 15.83 34.20
CA LYS A 727 -18.15 14.67 35.10
C LYS A 727 -17.06 13.69 34.69
N GLN A 728 -16.50 12.98 35.67
CA GLN A 728 -15.60 11.85 35.42
C GLN A 728 -16.28 10.82 34.51
N SER A 729 -15.49 10.09 33.73
CA SER A 729 -16.03 9.11 32.80
C SER A 729 -16.70 7.97 33.54
N ARG A 730 -17.86 7.54 33.02
CA ARG A 730 -18.50 6.29 33.44
C ARG A 730 -17.56 5.08 33.36
N PHE A 731 -16.55 5.09 32.49
CA PHE A 731 -15.59 3.99 32.39
C PHE A 731 -14.72 3.83 33.63
N LEU A 732 -14.48 4.92 34.38
CA LEU A 732 -13.78 4.87 35.65
C LEU A 732 -14.66 4.28 36.76
N GLU A 733 -15.96 4.60 36.77
CA GLU A 733 -16.95 3.99 37.67
C GLU A 733 -17.11 2.50 37.36
N GLU A 734 -17.30 2.15 36.09
CA GLU A 734 -17.45 0.79 35.59
C GLU A 734 -16.22 -0.09 35.83
N ALA A 735 -15.01 0.49 35.81
CA ALA A 735 -13.78 -0.21 36.14
C ALA A 735 -13.49 -0.28 37.66
N GLY A 736 -14.36 0.29 38.50
CA GLY A 736 -14.27 0.21 39.97
C GLY A 736 -13.35 1.23 40.63
N PHE A 737 -12.93 2.29 39.93
CA PHE A 737 -12.07 3.34 40.50
C PHE A 737 -12.85 4.43 41.26
N ILE A 738 -14.16 4.53 41.04
CA ILE A 738 -15.04 5.52 41.68
C ILE A 738 -16.18 4.77 42.35
N GLN A 739 -16.40 5.02 43.65
CA GLN A 739 -17.56 4.49 44.38
C GLN A 739 -18.78 5.38 44.18
N GLN A 740 -19.97 4.79 43.98
CA GLN A 740 -21.24 5.52 43.94
C GLN A 740 -21.48 6.20 45.29
N LYS A 741 -21.29 7.52 45.36
CA LYS A 741 -21.79 8.31 46.49
C LYS A 741 -23.25 8.66 46.23
N GLU A 742 -24.13 8.18 47.11
CA GLU A 742 -25.52 8.64 47.20
C GLU A 742 -25.55 10.17 47.27
N LYS A 743 -26.43 10.77 46.46
CA LYS A 743 -26.55 12.22 46.33
C LYS A 743 -27.11 12.83 47.61
N GLN A 744 -26.25 13.32 48.49
CA GLN A 744 -26.63 14.37 49.42
C GLN A 744 -26.61 15.72 48.70
N LYS A 745 -27.80 16.33 48.57
CA LYS A 745 -27.94 17.74 48.24
C LYS A 745 -27.37 18.57 49.39
N LYS A 746 -26.28 19.30 49.16
CA LYS A 746 -25.97 20.50 49.94
C LYS A 746 -25.77 21.69 49.01
N SER A 747 -26.67 22.65 49.17
CA SER A 747 -26.52 24.05 48.81
C SER A 747 -25.45 24.69 49.70
N ASN A 748 -24.46 25.39 49.15
CA ASN A 748 -24.47 26.86 49.13
C ASN A 748 -23.13 27.45 48.67
N GLN A 749 -23.31 28.57 47.96
CA GLN A 749 -22.55 29.82 47.94
C GLN A 749 -21.05 29.83 47.60
N ARG A 750 -20.79 30.60 46.53
CA ARG A 750 -19.50 31.06 46.03
C ARG A 750 -18.76 31.91 47.07
N LYS A 751 -17.44 31.74 47.13
CA LYS A 751 -16.48 32.86 47.11
C LYS A 751 -15.46 32.58 46.02
N LEU A 752 -15.35 33.50 45.07
CA LEU A 752 -14.38 33.48 43.99
C LEU A 752 -13.13 34.15 44.56
N ASP A 753 -12.08 33.37 44.83
CA ASP A 753 -10.78 33.91 45.22
C ASP A 753 -9.89 33.88 43.97
N LEU A 754 -9.69 35.06 43.37
CA LEU A 754 -8.76 35.29 42.26
C LEU A 754 -7.35 35.46 42.85
N GLY A 755 -6.82 34.38 43.42
CA GLY A 755 -5.42 34.30 43.83
C GLY A 755 -4.55 33.89 42.65
N ILE A 756 -3.88 34.87 42.02
CA ILE A 756 -2.75 34.59 41.14
C ILE A 756 -1.62 34.05 42.02
N SER A 757 -1.52 32.73 42.13
CA SER A 757 -0.33 32.10 42.69
C SER A 757 0.78 32.16 41.64
N VAL A 758 1.70 33.11 41.83
CA VAL A 758 3.02 33.13 41.19
C VAL A 758 3.67 31.78 41.50
N ILE A 759 3.77 30.91 40.49
CA ILE A 759 4.51 29.65 40.61
C ILE A 759 5.98 30.04 40.69
N GLY A 760 6.54 29.85 41.88
CA GLY A 760 7.95 30.01 42.17
C GLY A 760 8.81 29.12 41.28
N ASN A 761 9.98 29.67 40.97
CA ASN A 761 11.09 29.08 40.23
C ASN A 761 11.21 27.56 40.44
N LEU A 762 10.79 26.79 39.44
CA LEU A 762 11.29 25.44 39.26
C LEU A 762 12.77 25.58 38.90
N THR A 763 13.61 25.14 39.82
CA THR A 763 15.06 25.08 39.67
C THR A 763 15.43 24.45 38.34
N HIS A 764 16.18 25.21 37.53
CA HIS A 764 16.84 24.73 36.33
C HIS A 764 17.61 23.44 36.68
N ILE A 765 17.09 22.31 36.23
CA ILE A 765 17.85 21.07 36.21
C ILE A 765 18.90 21.28 35.12
N GLU A 766 20.17 21.34 35.52
CA GLU A 766 21.30 21.44 34.60
C GLU A 766 21.17 20.42 33.47
N SER A 767 21.07 20.93 32.26
CA SER A 767 20.90 20.19 31.03
C SER A 767 22.17 19.42 30.68
N LYS A 768 22.31 18.20 31.21
CA LYS A 768 23.14 17.20 30.56
C LYS A 768 22.46 16.86 29.23
N ASN A 769 23.01 17.37 28.13
CA ASN A 769 22.64 17.01 26.75
C ASN A 769 22.50 15.48 26.62
N ILE A 770 21.28 14.96 26.69
CA ILE A 770 20.99 13.53 26.54
C ILE A 770 21.14 13.19 25.06
N LYS A 771 22.23 12.50 24.72
CA LYS A 771 22.52 12.02 23.38
C LYS A 771 21.71 10.77 23.11
N ILE A 772 20.63 10.94 22.37
CA ILE A 772 19.74 9.87 21.94
C ILE A 772 20.35 9.18 20.73
N LEU A 773 20.73 7.90 20.86
CA LEU A 773 21.39 7.13 19.81
C LEU A 773 20.81 5.71 19.67
N PRO A 774 20.74 5.16 18.45
CA PRO A 774 20.12 3.87 18.18
C PRO A 774 20.96 2.67 18.66
N HIS A 775 20.32 1.53 18.92
CA HIS A 775 21.00 0.24 19.21
C HIS A 775 21.39 -0.56 17.95
N LYS A 776 21.09 -0.04 16.76
CA LYS A 776 21.32 -0.70 15.46
C LYS A 776 22.12 0.24 14.56
N PHE A 777 23.23 -0.25 14.01
CA PHE A 777 24.13 0.50 13.14
C PHE A 777 24.32 -0.20 11.80
N SER A 778 24.77 0.54 10.79
CA SER A 778 25.13 0.06 9.45
C SER A 778 26.52 0.57 9.09
N PHE A 779 27.17 -0.03 8.09
CA PHE A 779 28.50 0.41 7.67
C PHE A 779 28.52 1.90 7.24
N THR A 780 27.52 2.32 6.47
CA THR A 780 27.36 3.72 6.04
C THR A 780 27.26 4.68 7.22
N GLN A 781 26.58 4.27 8.31
CA GLN A 781 26.48 5.03 9.56
C GLN A 781 27.84 5.17 10.24
N LEU A 782 28.62 4.09 10.33
CA LEU A 782 29.95 4.13 10.96
C LEU A 782 30.90 5.04 10.17
N ILE A 783 30.92 4.94 8.84
CA ILE A 783 31.74 5.83 8.00
C ILE A 783 31.30 7.28 8.11
N ALA A 784 29.99 7.56 8.12
CA ALA A 784 29.51 8.95 8.22
C ALA A 784 30.05 9.63 9.48
N PHE A 785 30.18 8.90 10.59
CA PHE A 785 30.77 9.41 11.82
C PHE A 785 32.29 9.54 11.75
N GLN A 786 32.99 8.53 11.25
CA GLN A 786 34.45 8.55 11.06
C GLN A 786 34.91 9.66 10.08
N ASN A 787 34.07 10.00 9.10
CA ASN A 787 34.34 11.11 8.19
C ASN A 787 34.17 12.46 8.89
N CYS A 788 33.05 12.64 9.58
CA CYS A 788 32.80 13.81 10.41
C CYS A 788 31.61 13.55 11.36
N PRO A 789 31.74 13.73 12.68
CA PRO A 789 30.61 13.54 13.61
C PRO A 789 29.38 14.40 13.27
N GLN A 790 29.58 15.61 12.73
CA GLN A 790 28.48 16.46 12.28
C GLN A 790 27.78 15.93 11.02
N GLN A 791 28.50 15.26 10.11
CA GLN A 791 27.91 14.58 8.96
C GLN A 791 26.98 13.44 9.41
N TYR A 792 27.42 12.63 10.38
CA TYR A 792 26.58 11.60 11.00
C TYR A 792 25.30 12.19 11.61
N LYS A 793 25.43 13.31 12.32
CA LYS A 793 24.29 14.01 12.90
C LYS A 793 23.30 14.46 11.83
N TYR A 794 23.76 15.08 10.74
CA TYR A 794 22.85 15.50 9.66
C TYR A 794 22.18 14.30 8.95
N ALA A 795 22.94 13.27 8.58
CA ALA A 795 22.42 12.15 7.80
C ALA A 795 21.53 11.18 8.60
N HIS A 796 21.90 10.89 9.85
CA HIS A 796 21.34 9.75 10.59
C HIS A 796 20.61 10.13 11.87
N ILE A 797 20.93 11.29 12.49
CA ILE A 797 20.20 11.78 13.66
C ILE A 797 19.06 12.70 13.20
N LEU A 798 19.39 13.71 12.39
CA LEU A 798 18.45 14.69 11.87
C LEU A 798 17.76 14.22 10.58
N GLY A 799 18.36 13.28 9.85
CA GLY A 799 17.77 12.72 8.62
C GLY A 799 17.63 13.74 7.49
N VAL A 800 18.52 14.73 7.44
CA VAL A 800 18.54 15.75 6.39
C VAL A 800 18.78 15.06 5.05
N PRO A 801 17.90 15.24 4.04
CA PRO A 801 18.13 14.66 2.72
C PRO A 801 19.43 15.23 2.14
N GLY A 802 20.34 14.33 1.74
CA GLY A 802 21.55 14.73 1.03
C GLY A 802 21.25 15.17 -0.40
N LYS A 803 22.19 15.90 -1.01
CA LYS A 803 22.07 16.27 -2.43
C LYS A 803 21.89 15.01 -3.28
N PRO A 804 20.82 14.92 -4.09
CA PRO A 804 20.63 13.77 -4.95
C PRO A 804 21.74 13.69 -6.01
N LYS A 805 22.28 12.50 -6.24
CA LYS A 805 23.39 12.27 -7.19
C LYS A 805 23.04 11.19 -8.18
N PHE A 806 23.32 11.43 -9.45
CA PHE A 806 23.15 10.45 -10.52
C PHE A 806 23.95 9.15 -10.27
N THR A 807 25.08 9.24 -9.57
CA THR A 807 25.93 8.07 -9.25
C THR A 807 25.21 7.04 -8.40
N PHE A 808 24.28 7.46 -7.53
CA PHE A 808 23.46 6.57 -6.73
C PHE A 808 22.42 5.84 -7.60
N SER A 809 21.68 6.57 -8.44
CA SER A 809 20.73 5.99 -9.40
C SER A 809 21.40 5.02 -10.37
N PHE A 810 22.57 5.39 -10.87
CA PHE A 810 23.38 4.57 -11.77
C PHE A 810 23.85 3.29 -11.08
N GLY A 811 24.44 3.41 -9.88
CA GLY A 811 24.86 2.26 -9.08
C GLY A 811 23.70 1.30 -8.81
N GLN A 812 22.57 1.80 -8.31
CA GLN A 812 21.40 0.98 -8.04
C GLN A 812 20.86 0.29 -9.31
N SER A 813 20.88 0.97 -10.46
CA SER A 813 20.51 0.38 -11.76
C SER A 813 21.39 -0.82 -12.11
N ILE A 814 22.70 -0.74 -11.87
CA ILE A 814 23.66 -1.83 -12.09
C ILE A 814 23.46 -2.97 -11.08
N HIS A 815 23.39 -2.69 -9.77
CA HIS A 815 23.19 -3.73 -8.75
C HIS A 815 21.89 -4.51 -8.99
N GLN A 816 20.78 -3.82 -9.24
CA GLN A 816 19.50 -4.48 -9.52
C GLN A 816 19.53 -5.30 -10.82
N THR A 817 20.29 -4.86 -11.82
CA THR A 817 20.51 -5.59 -13.07
C THR A 817 21.30 -6.87 -12.84
N LEU A 818 22.41 -6.79 -12.10
CA LEU A 818 23.25 -7.96 -11.77
C LEU A 818 22.49 -8.94 -10.87
N LYS A 819 21.74 -8.44 -9.88
CA LYS A 819 20.85 -9.25 -9.03
C LYS A 819 19.86 -10.05 -9.88
N ASN A 820 19.13 -9.38 -10.77
CA ASN A 820 18.14 -10.04 -11.62
C ASN A 820 18.79 -11.02 -12.62
N PHE A 821 19.98 -10.69 -13.15
CA PHE A 821 20.76 -11.56 -14.02
C PHE A 821 21.16 -12.86 -13.32
N TYR A 822 21.72 -12.76 -12.11
CA TYR A 822 22.16 -13.93 -11.35
C TYR A 822 21.01 -14.73 -10.74
N GLN A 823 19.91 -14.09 -10.35
CA GLN A 823 18.68 -14.79 -9.96
C GLN A 823 18.10 -15.60 -11.11
N SER A 824 18.09 -15.03 -12.33
CA SER A 824 17.68 -15.75 -13.54
C SER A 824 18.57 -16.98 -13.79
N TYR A 825 19.88 -16.84 -13.61
CA TYR A 825 20.83 -17.96 -13.70
C TYR A 825 20.58 -19.04 -12.63
N GLN A 826 20.38 -18.66 -11.36
CA GLN A 826 20.12 -19.62 -10.27
C GLN A 826 18.83 -20.44 -10.50
N GLN A 827 17.80 -19.81 -11.07
CA GLN A 827 16.50 -20.45 -11.34
C GLN A 827 16.55 -21.37 -12.57
N THR A 828 17.18 -20.93 -13.65
CA THR A 828 17.16 -21.66 -14.93
C THR A 828 18.35 -22.59 -15.13
N LYS A 829 19.41 -22.42 -14.32
CA LYS A 829 20.74 -23.04 -14.49
C LYS A 829 21.35 -22.81 -15.88
N LYS A 830 20.82 -21.84 -16.64
CA LYS A 830 21.30 -21.43 -17.96
C LYS A 830 21.71 -19.97 -17.89
N THR A 831 22.89 -19.65 -18.41
CA THR A 831 23.37 -18.26 -18.48
C THR A 831 22.42 -17.45 -19.36
N PRO A 832 21.79 -16.37 -18.85
CA PRO A 832 20.93 -15.52 -19.67
C PRO A 832 21.69 -15.02 -20.91
N SER A 833 21.01 -14.82 -22.03
CA SER A 833 21.64 -14.29 -23.24
C SER A 833 22.05 -12.81 -23.07
N LEU A 834 22.98 -12.31 -23.89
CA LEU A 834 23.34 -10.89 -23.87
C LEU A 834 22.11 -9.98 -24.07
N LYS A 835 21.18 -10.40 -24.94
CA LYS A 835 19.93 -9.68 -25.20
C LYS A 835 19.02 -9.65 -23.97
N GLU A 836 19.00 -10.72 -23.18
CA GLU A 836 18.26 -10.77 -21.92
C GLU A 836 18.90 -9.88 -20.85
N LEU A 837 20.23 -9.89 -20.71
CA LEU A 837 20.94 -9.00 -19.78
C LEU A 837 20.65 -7.53 -20.09
N LEU A 838 20.75 -7.12 -21.36
CA LEU A 838 20.45 -5.75 -21.77
C LEU A 838 18.98 -5.40 -21.57
N ASN A 839 18.06 -6.33 -21.79
CA ASN A 839 16.64 -6.12 -21.47
C ASN A 839 16.39 -5.98 -19.96
N ILE A 840 17.14 -6.68 -19.12
CA ILE A 840 17.09 -6.54 -17.65
C ILE A 840 17.59 -5.14 -17.27
N TYR A 841 18.68 -4.67 -17.88
CA TYR A 841 19.24 -3.35 -17.67
C TYR A 841 18.26 -2.22 -18.03
N GLU A 842 17.69 -2.26 -19.23
CA GLU A 842 16.66 -1.31 -19.67
C GLU A 842 15.45 -1.27 -18.74
N LYS A 843 15.11 -2.42 -18.16
CA LYS A 843 14.01 -2.57 -17.22
C LYS A 843 14.31 -2.01 -15.83
N ASN A 844 15.57 -1.95 -15.43
CA ASN A 844 16.01 -1.56 -14.09
C ASN A 844 16.68 -0.18 -14.08
N TRP A 845 16.76 0.48 -15.24
CA TRP A 845 17.28 1.84 -15.36
C TRP A 845 16.45 2.82 -14.54
N LEU A 846 17.10 3.49 -13.60
CA LEU A 846 16.55 4.63 -12.88
C LEU A 846 17.00 5.90 -13.61
N ASP A 847 16.04 6.70 -14.05
CA ASP A 847 16.23 7.99 -14.74
C ASP A 847 16.29 9.18 -13.75
N ASP A 848 16.21 8.91 -12.45
CA ASP A 848 16.18 9.93 -11.42
C ASP A 848 17.58 10.50 -11.13
N TRP A 849 17.63 11.77 -10.73
CA TRP A 849 18.83 12.46 -10.20
C TRP A 849 19.98 12.72 -11.18
N TYR A 850 19.72 12.64 -12.49
CA TYR A 850 20.61 13.17 -13.53
C TYR A 850 20.40 14.67 -13.71
N ASP A 851 21.48 15.41 -13.93
CA ASP A 851 21.46 16.87 -14.10
C ASP A 851 20.79 17.28 -15.42
N SER A 852 20.84 16.41 -16.44
CA SER A 852 20.19 16.60 -17.74
C SER A 852 19.83 15.28 -18.42
N LYS A 853 18.93 15.33 -19.42
CA LYS A 853 18.58 14.17 -20.24
C LYS A 853 19.74 13.69 -21.12
N GLU A 854 20.66 14.59 -21.46
CA GLU A 854 21.88 14.28 -22.22
C GLU A 854 22.84 13.45 -21.36
N GLN A 855 23.08 13.88 -20.11
CA GLN A 855 23.91 13.15 -19.13
C GLN A 855 23.31 11.78 -18.80
N GLU A 856 21.98 11.68 -18.68
CA GLU A 856 21.26 10.42 -18.49
C GLU A 856 21.54 9.44 -19.65
N LYS A 857 21.38 9.90 -20.90
CA LYS A 857 21.62 9.07 -22.10
C LYS A 857 23.07 8.59 -22.19
N GLU A 858 24.03 9.48 -21.93
CA GLU A 858 25.45 9.15 -21.96
C GLU A 858 25.79 8.05 -20.94
N ARG A 859 25.37 8.24 -19.68
CA ARG A 859 25.61 7.26 -18.61
C ARG A 859 24.90 5.94 -18.86
N LYS A 860 23.70 5.98 -19.44
CA LYS A 860 22.96 4.79 -19.83
C LYS A 860 23.74 3.95 -20.83
N GLU A 861 24.32 4.60 -21.85
CA GLU A 861 25.14 3.93 -22.87
C GLU A 861 26.45 3.38 -22.29
N ILE A 862 27.13 4.13 -21.41
CA ILE A 862 28.32 3.64 -20.70
C ILE A 862 28.01 2.35 -19.93
N GLY A 863 26.95 2.35 -19.11
CA GLY A 863 26.55 1.15 -18.36
C GLY A 863 26.15 -0.02 -19.28
N ARG A 864 25.55 0.27 -20.44
CA ARG A 864 25.25 -0.72 -21.48
C ARG A 864 26.52 -1.39 -22.01
N GLN A 865 27.55 -0.61 -22.33
CA GLN A 865 28.84 -1.11 -22.82
C GLN A 865 29.57 -1.91 -21.74
N SER A 866 29.60 -1.44 -20.49
CA SER A 866 30.19 -2.16 -19.36
C SER A 866 29.50 -3.51 -19.12
N LEU A 867 28.17 -3.60 -19.24
CA LEU A 867 27.43 -4.87 -19.17
C LEU A 867 27.74 -5.83 -20.31
N ILE A 868 27.95 -5.33 -21.53
CA ILE A 868 28.34 -6.16 -22.68
C ILE A 868 29.72 -6.79 -22.43
N GLN A 869 30.68 -5.98 -21.96
CA GLN A 869 32.02 -6.46 -21.63
C GLN A 869 32.01 -7.44 -20.45
N PHE A 870 31.26 -7.12 -19.39
CA PHE A 870 31.02 -8.00 -18.25
C PHE A 870 30.51 -9.38 -18.69
N TYR A 871 29.51 -9.38 -19.57
CA TYR A 871 28.92 -10.60 -20.12
C TYR A 871 29.93 -11.43 -20.91
N LYS A 872 30.72 -10.80 -21.79
CA LYS A 872 31.75 -11.48 -22.58
C LYS A 872 32.76 -12.20 -21.68
N LYS A 873 33.19 -11.56 -20.58
CA LYS A 873 34.19 -12.09 -19.64
C LYS A 873 33.65 -13.24 -18.77
N HIS A 874 32.37 -13.20 -18.38
CA HIS A 874 31.80 -14.16 -17.42
C HIS A 874 30.90 -15.24 -18.04
N LYS A 875 30.56 -15.17 -19.33
CA LYS A 875 29.66 -16.12 -20.02
C LYS A 875 30.08 -17.60 -19.88
N ARG A 876 31.39 -17.88 -19.81
CA ARG A 876 31.95 -19.24 -19.81
C ARG A 876 32.23 -19.80 -18.41
N SER A 877 32.17 -18.99 -17.35
CA SER A 877 32.58 -19.35 -15.99
C SER A 877 31.68 -18.70 -14.95
N LEU A 878 30.43 -19.15 -14.86
CA LEU A 878 29.55 -18.76 -13.76
C LEU A 878 29.78 -19.71 -12.59
N LYS A 879 30.62 -19.28 -11.64
CA LYS A 879 30.91 -19.98 -10.37
C LYS A 879 29.63 -20.37 -9.62
N GLN A 880 29.73 -21.30 -8.68
CA GLN A 880 28.59 -21.76 -7.90
C GLN A 880 28.17 -20.69 -6.87
N ILE A 881 27.19 -19.87 -7.23
CA ILE A 881 26.71 -18.75 -6.40
C ILE A 881 25.90 -19.27 -5.21
N LYS A 882 26.32 -18.96 -3.98
CA LYS A 882 25.60 -19.28 -2.73
C LYS A 882 24.54 -18.23 -2.41
N PHE A 883 24.93 -16.96 -2.36
CA PHE A 883 24.06 -15.85 -1.97
C PHE A 883 24.12 -14.68 -2.96
N ILE A 884 22.99 -14.00 -3.13
CA ILE A 884 22.84 -12.75 -3.89
C ILE A 884 22.02 -11.80 -3.03
N GLU A 885 22.51 -10.59 -2.80
CA GLU A 885 21.81 -9.51 -2.09
C GLU A 885 21.26 -9.97 -0.73
N LYS A 886 22.13 -10.62 0.04
CA LYS A 886 21.78 -11.32 1.28
C LYS A 886 21.90 -10.37 2.48
N PRO A 887 20.80 -10.03 3.16
CA PRO A 887 20.86 -9.24 4.38
C PRO A 887 21.42 -10.05 5.54
N PHE A 888 22.14 -9.40 6.45
CA PHE A 888 22.64 -9.98 7.69
C PHE A 888 22.40 -9.05 8.89
N ASN A 889 22.34 -9.64 10.08
CA ASN A 889 22.34 -8.93 11.37
C ASN A 889 23.47 -9.52 12.22
N LEU A 890 24.59 -8.81 12.31
CA LEU A 890 25.77 -9.23 13.07
C LEU A 890 25.69 -8.62 14.48
N LYS A 891 25.76 -9.45 15.52
CA LYS A 891 25.79 -8.99 16.91
C LYS A 891 27.23 -8.78 17.35
N ILE A 892 27.56 -7.57 17.80
CA ILE A 892 28.88 -7.24 18.34
C ILE A 892 28.64 -6.55 19.69
N GLY A 893 29.00 -7.23 20.79
CA GLY A 893 28.68 -6.78 22.14
C GLY A 893 27.17 -6.65 22.36
N GLY A 894 26.72 -5.50 22.89
CA GLY A 894 25.30 -5.16 23.07
C GLY A 894 24.60 -4.56 21.83
N TYR A 895 25.29 -4.47 20.68
CA TYR A 895 24.82 -3.75 19.50
C TYR A 895 24.63 -4.66 18.29
N THR A 896 23.81 -4.22 17.33
CA THR A 896 23.57 -4.97 16.08
C THR A 896 24.04 -4.17 14.86
N ILE A 897 24.95 -4.75 14.07
CA ILE A 897 25.37 -4.24 12.75
C ILE A 897 24.52 -4.88 11.65
N LYS A 898 23.96 -4.06 10.77
CA LYS A 898 23.16 -4.49 9.62
C LYS A 898 23.84 -4.15 8.31
N GLY A 899 23.72 -5.04 7.33
CA GLY A 899 24.19 -4.83 5.97
C GLY A 899 23.57 -5.82 4.99
N VAL A 900 23.90 -5.65 3.72
CA VAL A 900 23.50 -6.53 2.62
C VAL A 900 24.74 -6.88 1.82
N ILE A 901 25.02 -8.17 1.66
CA ILE A 901 26.14 -8.66 0.86
C ILE A 901 25.66 -8.85 -0.57
N ASP A 902 26.30 -8.19 -1.54
CA ASP A 902 25.91 -8.23 -2.95
C ASP A 902 25.94 -9.64 -3.54
N ARG A 903 27.06 -10.36 -3.37
CA ARG A 903 27.23 -11.73 -3.87
C ARG A 903 28.25 -12.54 -3.06
N VAL A 904 27.96 -13.82 -2.89
CA VAL A 904 28.86 -14.82 -2.29
C VAL A 904 28.92 -16.06 -3.20
N ASP A 905 30.11 -16.45 -3.61
CA ASP A 905 30.39 -17.62 -4.45
C ASP A 905 31.08 -18.72 -3.64
N ILE A 906 30.77 -19.98 -3.93
CA ILE A 906 31.42 -21.15 -3.33
C ILE A 906 32.70 -21.44 -4.10
N LEU A 907 33.83 -21.51 -3.39
CA LEU A 907 35.12 -21.95 -3.90
C LEU A 907 35.32 -23.46 -3.68
N GLU A 908 35.01 -23.93 -2.47
CA GLU A 908 35.14 -25.34 -2.08
C GLU A 908 34.02 -25.70 -1.09
N LYS A 909 33.45 -26.90 -1.21
CA LYS A 909 32.45 -27.43 -0.25
C LYS A 909 33.12 -28.38 0.72
N LYS A 910 32.92 -28.18 2.02
CA LYS A 910 33.37 -29.09 3.08
C LYS A 910 32.18 -29.56 3.91
N GLU A 911 32.34 -30.66 4.64
CA GLU A 911 31.27 -31.15 5.52
C GLU A 911 31.04 -30.16 6.67
N GLY A 912 29.87 -29.52 6.66
CA GLY A 912 29.44 -28.57 7.70
C GLY A 912 29.68 -27.09 7.42
N TYR A 913 30.53 -26.73 6.45
CA TYR A 913 30.77 -25.32 6.05
C TYR A 913 31.26 -25.20 4.59
N ASP A 914 30.97 -24.08 3.94
CA ASP A 914 31.53 -23.77 2.62
C ASP A 914 32.69 -22.77 2.72
N ILE A 915 33.71 -22.95 1.87
CA ILE A 915 34.76 -21.96 1.65
C ILE A 915 34.30 -21.05 0.52
N VAL A 916 34.25 -19.74 0.79
CA VAL A 916 33.54 -18.79 -0.08
C VAL A 916 34.38 -17.57 -0.49
N GLU A 917 34.02 -16.99 -1.64
CA GLU A 917 34.45 -15.69 -2.13
C GLU A 917 33.33 -14.66 -1.96
N ILE A 918 33.61 -13.51 -1.36
CA ILE A 918 32.67 -12.39 -1.21
C ILE A 918 32.95 -11.35 -2.29
N ILE A 919 31.93 -10.94 -3.03
CA ILE A 919 32.03 -9.98 -4.13
C ILE A 919 31.11 -8.78 -3.87
N ASP A 920 31.65 -7.57 -3.86
CA ASP A 920 30.93 -6.29 -3.77
C ASP A 920 31.13 -5.49 -5.07
N TYR A 921 30.03 -5.03 -5.69
CA TYR A 921 30.09 -4.32 -6.96
C TYR A 921 30.28 -2.81 -6.73
N LYS A 922 31.17 -2.18 -7.51
CA LYS A 922 31.42 -0.73 -7.45
C LYS A 922 31.22 -0.09 -8.83
N THR A 923 30.40 0.97 -8.89
CA THR A 923 30.21 1.81 -10.08
C THR A 923 30.95 3.13 -9.89
N GLY A 924 32.24 3.15 -10.23
CA GLY A 924 33.13 4.30 -10.13
C GLY A 924 34.54 3.97 -10.63
N ASN A 925 35.43 4.97 -10.64
CA ASN A 925 36.79 4.81 -11.15
C ASN A 925 37.61 3.82 -10.31
N LEU A 926 38.49 3.08 -10.99
CA LEU A 926 39.56 2.29 -10.36
C LEU A 926 40.44 3.20 -9.47
N PRO A 927 40.76 2.79 -8.23
CA PRO A 927 41.74 3.48 -7.40
C PRO A 927 43.13 3.44 -8.08
N THR A 928 43.84 4.56 -8.08
CA THR A 928 45.16 4.68 -8.73
C THR A 928 46.30 4.15 -7.84
N LYS A 929 46.07 3.97 -6.53
CA LYS A 929 47.02 3.39 -5.57
C LYS A 929 46.37 2.29 -4.72
N LYS A 930 47.11 1.21 -4.41
CA LYS A 930 46.63 0.10 -3.52
C LYS A 930 46.19 0.58 -2.13
N ASN A 931 46.77 1.67 -1.61
CA ASN A 931 46.43 2.24 -0.29
C ASN A 931 45.12 3.06 -0.27
N GLU A 932 44.46 3.27 -1.41
CA GLU A 932 43.18 3.98 -1.49
C GLU A 932 41.95 3.07 -1.29
N LEU A 933 42.15 1.75 -1.30
CA LEU A 933 41.11 0.77 -0.99
C LEU A 933 40.91 0.69 0.52
N ASN A 934 39.75 1.12 1.00
CA ASN A 934 39.30 0.80 2.36
C ASN A 934 38.60 -0.58 2.37
N PRO A 935 39.21 -1.65 2.91
CA PRO A 935 38.63 -2.98 2.92
C PRO A 935 37.58 -3.17 4.03
N GLU A 936 37.34 -2.18 4.90
CA GLU A 936 36.47 -2.34 6.08
C GLU A 936 35.07 -2.86 5.75
N GLN A 937 34.47 -2.45 4.62
CA GLN A 937 33.16 -2.95 4.19
C GLN A 937 33.19 -4.47 3.97
N LEU A 938 34.18 -4.95 3.21
CA LEU A 938 34.35 -6.37 2.90
C LEU A 938 34.78 -7.17 4.14
N LEU A 939 35.56 -6.58 5.05
CA LEU A 939 35.93 -7.23 6.31
C LEU A 939 34.70 -7.43 7.23
N ILE A 940 33.77 -6.46 7.27
CA ILE A 940 32.48 -6.63 7.98
C ILE A 940 31.65 -7.73 7.33
N TYR A 941 31.64 -7.82 6.00
CA TYR A 941 30.94 -8.90 5.29
C TYR A 941 31.58 -10.26 5.57
N ALA A 942 32.91 -10.34 5.60
CA ALA A 942 33.66 -11.54 5.97
C ALA A 942 33.30 -12.00 7.39
N LEU A 943 33.25 -11.07 8.33
CA LEU A 943 32.85 -11.35 9.70
C LEU A 943 31.40 -11.83 9.79
N ALA A 944 30.49 -11.22 9.04
CA ALA A 944 29.09 -11.66 8.96
C ALA A 944 28.95 -13.07 8.36
N VAL A 945 29.73 -13.39 7.32
CA VAL A 945 29.77 -14.73 6.72
C VAL A 945 30.24 -15.79 7.72
N ARG A 946 31.27 -15.48 8.51
CA ARG A 946 31.80 -16.38 9.53
C ARG A 946 30.84 -16.61 10.69
N GLU A 947 30.20 -15.55 11.21
CA GLU A 947 29.44 -15.63 12.47
C GLU A 947 27.94 -15.86 12.28
N VAL A 948 27.37 -15.37 11.17
CA VAL A 948 25.93 -15.46 10.90
C VAL A 948 25.62 -16.61 9.94
N PHE A 949 26.47 -16.84 8.94
CA PHE A 949 26.26 -17.88 7.92
C PHE A 949 27.11 -19.15 8.16
N HIS A 950 28.02 -19.12 9.13
CA HIS A 950 28.90 -20.24 9.50
C HIS A 950 29.76 -20.78 8.33
N ASP A 951 30.14 -19.89 7.40
CA ASP A 951 31.00 -20.19 6.26
C ASP A 951 32.38 -19.54 6.42
N ILE A 952 33.39 -20.02 5.70
CA ILE A 952 34.77 -19.50 5.77
C ILE A 952 35.07 -18.62 4.56
N PRO A 953 35.20 -17.29 4.70
CA PRO A 953 35.62 -16.43 3.61
C PRO A 953 37.13 -16.59 3.35
N GLN A 954 37.52 -17.00 2.14
CA GLN A 954 38.93 -17.12 1.73
C GLN A 954 39.37 -15.97 0.82
N LYS A 955 38.42 -15.35 0.11
CA LYS A 955 38.70 -14.31 -0.89
C LYS A 955 37.67 -13.20 -0.81
N LEU A 956 38.13 -11.95 -0.77
CA LEU A 956 37.27 -10.75 -0.77
C LEU A 956 37.56 -9.93 -2.02
N THR A 957 36.54 -9.64 -2.83
CA THR A 957 36.71 -9.02 -4.15
C THR A 957 35.82 -7.79 -4.30
N TYR A 958 36.43 -6.64 -4.63
CA TYR A 958 35.70 -5.51 -5.21
C TYR A 958 35.68 -5.64 -6.73
N TYR A 959 34.49 -5.62 -7.34
CA TYR A 959 34.35 -5.66 -8.79
C TYR A 959 33.98 -4.27 -9.32
N TYR A 960 34.95 -3.60 -9.96
CA TYR A 960 34.74 -2.28 -10.56
C TYR A 960 34.07 -2.42 -11.92
N PHE A 961 32.82 -1.97 -11.99
CA PHE A 961 31.95 -2.21 -13.14
C PHE A 961 32.30 -1.33 -14.34
N ASP A 962 32.65 -0.06 -14.10
CA ASP A 962 33.00 0.91 -15.14
C ASP A 962 34.21 0.43 -15.96
N ASN A 963 35.16 -0.27 -15.30
CA ASN A 963 36.39 -0.77 -15.92
C ASN A 963 36.42 -2.29 -16.13
N ASN A 964 35.42 -3.04 -15.66
CA ASN A 964 35.37 -4.50 -15.69
C ASN A 964 36.58 -5.24 -15.06
N GLN A 965 37.12 -4.68 -13.98
CA GLN A 965 38.29 -5.19 -13.27
C GLN A 965 37.96 -5.59 -11.82
N PRO A 966 38.21 -6.85 -11.41
CA PRO A 966 38.17 -7.25 -10.01
C PRO A 966 39.48 -6.92 -9.29
N ILE A 967 39.38 -6.47 -8.04
CA ILE A 967 40.51 -6.33 -7.10
C ILE A 967 40.21 -7.25 -5.92
N SER A 968 41.07 -8.25 -5.70
CA SER A 968 40.88 -9.27 -4.66
C SER A 968 41.90 -9.15 -3.54
N LEU A 969 41.47 -9.52 -2.33
CA LEU A 969 42.26 -9.63 -1.11
C LEU A 969 42.16 -11.08 -0.60
N GLU A 970 43.30 -11.72 -0.37
CA GLU A 970 43.41 -13.12 0.07
C GLU A 970 44.08 -13.25 1.45
N SER A 971 44.74 -12.20 1.95
CA SER A 971 45.40 -12.16 3.26
C SER A 971 44.76 -11.10 4.16
N PHE A 972 43.72 -11.48 4.90
CA PHE A 972 42.92 -10.56 5.73
C PHE A 972 42.51 -11.13 7.09
N GLU A 973 42.97 -12.33 7.46
CA GLU A 973 42.55 -13.01 8.70
C GLU A 973 42.91 -12.22 9.96
N GLU A 974 44.13 -11.70 10.06
CA GLU A 974 44.56 -10.83 11.17
C GLU A 974 43.73 -9.54 11.25
N GLN A 975 43.31 -9.00 10.10
CA GLN A 975 42.54 -7.76 10.03
C GLN A 975 41.09 -7.95 10.51
N ILE A 976 40.50 -9.14 10.35
CA ILE A 976 39.14 -9.45 10.81
C ILE A 976 39.05 -9.37 12.35
N VAL A 977 40.08 -9.82 13.06
CA VAL A 977 40.09 -9.84 14.54
C VAL A 977 39.96 -8.41 15.09
N GLY A 978 40.69 -7.44 14.52
CA GLY A 978 40.64 -6.03 14.95
C GLY A 978 39.39 -5.25 14.50
N VAL A 979 38.57 -5.77 13.59
CA VAL A 979 37.36 -5.06 13.09
C VAL A 979 36.31 -4.92 14.18
N LYS A 980 36.10 -5.95 15.00
CA LYS A 980 35.11 -5.91 16.10
C LYS A 980 35.44 -4.81 17.10
N GLU A 981 36.70 -4.72 17.50
CA GLU A 981 37.19 -3.70 18.43
C GLU A 981 37.05 -2.29 17.85
N ARG A 982 37.42 -2.09 16.57
CA ARG A 982 37.24 -0.80 15.89
C ARG A 982 35.77 -0.37 15.80
N ILE A 983 34.86 -1.30 15.52
CA ILE A 983 33.41 -1.03 15.47
C ILE A 983 32.90 -0.64 16.86
N LEU A 984 33.25 -1.41 17.89
CA LEU A 984 32.85 -1.11 19.27
C LEU A 984 33.39 0.25 19.71
N LYS A 985 34.67 0.53 19.46
CA LYS A 985 35.29 1.82 19.74
C LYS A 985 34.58 2.97 19.02
N THR A 986 34.28 2.81 17.73
CA THR A 986 33.56 3.83 16.95
C THR A 986 32.15 4.05 17.50
N ILE A 987 31.43 2.99 17.89
CA ILE A 987 30.11 3.09 18.52
C ILE A 987 30.19 3.81 19.86
N GLU A 988 31.17 3.46 20.70
CA GLU A 988 31.40 4.16 21.97
C GLU A 988 31.74 5.65 21.77
N GLU A 989 32.55 5.97 20.77
CA GLU A 989 32.86 7.35 20.38
C GLU A 989 31.61 8.07 19.89
N ILE A 990 30.71 7.41 19.14
CA ILE A 990 29.40 7.96 18.76
C ILE A 990 28.58 8.31 20.01
N PHE A 991 28.53 7.41 21.01
CA PHE A 991 27.82 7.66 22.27
C PHE A 991 28.43 8.81 23.09
N LYS A 992 29.77 8.95 23.07
CA LYS A 992 30.50 10.00 23.82
C LYS A 992 30.56 11.34 23.06
N SER A 993 30.47 11.36 21.73
CA SER A 993 30.69 12.52 20.87
C SER A 993 29.56 13.55 20.92
N ASP A 994 29.89 14.84 20.99
CA ASP A 994 28.93 15.95 20.90
C ASP A 994 28.59 16.37 19.46
N PHE A 995 29.05 15.57 18.50
CA PHE A 995 28.85 15.75 17.06
C PHE A 995 29.37 17.08 16.52
N ARG A 996 30.44 17.64 17.12
CA ARG A 996 31.17 18.76 16.53
C ARG A 996 31.81 18.37 15.20
N ALA A 997 31.91 19.33 14.28
CA ALA A 997 32.61 19.11 13.03
C ALA A 997 34.10 18.85 13.27
N THR A 998 34.64 17.92 12.49
CA THR A 998 36.08 17.70 12.33
C THR A 998 36.44 18.08 10.89
N PRO A 999 36.57 19.39 10.59
CA PRO A 999 36.74 19.84 9.22
C PRO A 999 38.06 19.35 8.64
N ASN A 1000 38.00 18.91 7.38
CA ASN A 1000 39.14 18.47 6.61
C ASN A 1000 38.90 18.99 5.18
N PRO A 1001 39.81 19.79 4.59
CA PRO A 1001 39.57 20.45 3.29
C PRO A 1001 39.13 19.49 2.18
N TRP A 1002 39.74 18.30 2.14
CA TRP A 1002 39.42 17.29 1.14
C TRP A 1002 38.04 16.65 1.38
N LYS A 1003 37.72 16.26 2.63
CA LYS A 1003 36.42 15.65 2.97
C LYS A 1003 35.26 16.67 2.90
N CYS A 1004 35.50 17.91 3.32
CA CYS A 1004 34.51 18.99 3.32
C CYS A 1004 34.09 19.39 1.90
N LYS A 1005 35.03 19.41 0.94
CA LYS A 1005 34.74 19.73 -0.47
C LYS A 1005 33.71 18.81 -1.11
N TYR A 1006 33.74 17.52 -0.75
CA TYR A 1006 32.86 16.47 -1.29
C TYR A 1006 31.71 16.06 -0.35
N CYS A 1007 31.54 16.76 0.80
CA CYS A 1007 30.49 16.48 1.77
C CYS A 1007 29.12 16.93 1.25
N ASP A 1008 28.10 16.06 1.38
CA ASP A 1008 26.72 16.33 0.96
C ASP A 1008 26.05 17.47 1.72
N PHE A 1009 26.56 17.79 2.92
CA PHE A 1009 26.03 18.81 3.81
C PHE A 1009 26.91 20.06 3.87
N LYS A 1010 27.86 20.21 2.93
CA LYS A 1010 28.79 21.35 2.94
C LYS A 1010 28.06 22.69 2.91
N GLU A 1011 26.91 22.81 2.26
CA GLU A 1011 26.17 24.09 2.16
C GLU A 1011 25.44 24.48 3.45
N ILE A 1012 25.26 23.54 4.37
CA ILE A 1012 24.60 23.77 5.67
C ILE A 1012 25.55 23.67 6.87
N CYS A 1013 26.78 23.19 6.68
CA CYS A 1013 27.79 23.08 7.72
C CYS A 1013 28.51 24.42 7.91
N GLN A 1014 28.37 25.02 9.10
CA GLN A 1014 29.00 26.30 9.45
C GLN A 1014 30.52 26.18 9.61
N ASP A 1015 31.01 25.01 9.99
CA ASP A 1015 32.41 24.72 10.31
C ASP A 1015 33.20 24.18 9.10
N ARG A 1016 32.67 24.29 7.88
CA ARG A 1016 33.31 23.74 6.67
C ARG A 1016 34.62 24.45 6.37
N GLN A 1017 35.65 23.68 6.02
CA GLN A 1017 36.89 24.19 5.42
C GLN A 1017 36.87 23.85 3.93
N LEU A 1018 36.93 24.87 3.06
CA LEU A 1018 36.88 24.72 1.60
C LEU A 1018 38.26 24.57 0.97
#